data_AF-A0A4R4L539-F1
#
_entry.id   AF-A0A4R4L539-F1
#
_cell.length_a   1.000
_cell.length_b   1.000
_cell.length_c   1.000
_cell.angle_alpha   90.00
_cell.angle_beta   90.00
_cell.angle_gamma   90.00
#
_symmetry.space_group_name_H-M   'P 1'
#
loop_
_entity.id
_entity.type
_entity.pdbx_description
1 polymer ?
#
loop_
_entity_poly.entity_id
_entity_poly.type
_entity_poly.pdbx_seq_one_letter_code
_entity_poly.pdbx_strand_id
1 'polypeptide(L)'
;MHTFVRLTAALAGLTLAATTPIPSPAEAADASSDVLGVDFARTTGAFRGGATGTLYGFGDEGAPTQALINGAHITNTSQKAPYGTQHPSGDAIKVEDGFFRKHGKDMYIYVQDYYPDWPYHGGRRPGDSRTYRQADGTYTDTPNGVWDYLEVVEFVTEAVATTSARPRDYVFIPFNEPDGGNWYHDWGGLRETFLADWKATYETIQKVYARHGLGHARIGGPGDTRWQPERSADFLRYAKANAVLPDVFIWHELGIDNLGTFRSHYADYRQLEKDLGLDPIHVNITEWGTLRDMGTPGQLIQWLSIMEDLKIDGQTAYWNYAGNLSDNSARANAANAGWWMFKWYGDLEGARTVAVTPPALDTVDTLQGIGAVDVPNKRATVLYGGGSKPVSLRLSGLDPRVFGSRVDVEVREITLSGAEGVAGTPRVVKVLDGVRLDRKTINLDVPTYDRYAAYQVLITPAQDRTLVAGGVWTASAEAEQTTLTSATVYDQDPRGGGGWKFLASGGRDVGSFNRPTSKADWTVTVPRTGRYRFQVIGGAPGVPGRHALFVDDANPTIVQYTANLALTSYQKWQYRGSAEVTIPLTAGRHTLSLRASLDGTSLLPNADITLDKFLLTDVTDGEPTSYPASTLRYTGGARLTYRSPGARGHADIRGAGARADAYVHAWETGYHDLSLDYRSTAATAAEVTVNGRRVATVAAPRRGSWRSTVRLHLSQGINEVEIRSTKGILLQGLTTTRAAGADTAAVTVEAENVIRRGAVSIARYTEASGSNASGLAGLGHVGNGAANTFQVPRRPGFDRPGDYDIVVTYANAELGGSHDYNPQVIDRRLNVTENGGGSAYAYFRYTYAWNSFLERTIPVTLSTADGPLVFGNPDAYAPDIDKITIAPATLGAPTTVRR
;
A
#
# COMPACT_ATOMS: atom_id res chain seq x y z
N MET A 1 -63.66 -6.73 -43.64
CA MET A 1 -65.04 -6.22 -43.50
C MET A 1 -65.71 -6.95 -42.35
N HIS A 2 -66.53 -6.24 -41.55
CA HIS A 2 -67.26 -6.70 -40.36
C HIS A 2 -67.71 -8.19 -40.40
N THR A 3 -67.85 -8.94 -39.31
CA THR A 3 -68.77 -8.72 -38.16
C THR A 3 -68.72 -9.92 -37.19
N PHE A 4 -69.36 -9.78 -36.02
CA PHE A 4 -69.85 -10.77 -35.02
C PHE A 4 -68.91 -11.08 -33.82
N VAL A 5 -69.23 -10.83 -32.53
CA VAL A 5 -70.39 -11.09 -31.64
C VAL A 5 -70.26 -12.42 -30.85
N ARG A 6 -70.22 -12.28 -29.51
CA ARG A 6 -70.76 -13.12 -28.40
C ARG A 6 -69.90 -14.12 -27.59
N LEU A 7 -70.04 -13.90 -26.28
CA LEU A 7 -70.29 -14.80 -25.13
C LEU A 7 -69.15 -15.61 -24.45
N THR A 8 -68.84 -15.15 -23.23
CA THR A 8 -68.81 -15.89 -21.93
C THR A 8 -68.71 -17.42 -21.92
N ALA A 9 -67.74 -17.95 -21.17
CA ALA A 9 -67.98 -18.76 -19.96
C ALA A 9 -66.67 -19.06 -19.21
N ALA A 10 -66.70 -18.87 -17.90
CA ALA A 10 -65.67 -19.30 -16.94
C ALA A 10 -65.79 -20.81 -16.65
N LEU A 11 -64.70 -21.49 -16.30
CA LEU A 11 -64.63 -22.29 -15.06
C LEU A 11 -63.19 -22.75 -14.73
N ALA A 12 -63.00 -22.95 -13.43
CA ALA A 12 -61.78 -23.22 -12.68
C ALA A 12 -60.97 -24.46 -13.11
N GLY A 13 -59.65 -24.35 -12.91
CA GLY A 13 -58.74 -25.49 -12.80
C GLY A 13 -57.53 -25.07 -11.96
N LEU A 14 -57.58 -25.38 -10.67
CA LEU A 14 -56.44 -25.32 -9.75
C LEU A 14 -55.46 -26.42 -10.17
N THR A 15 -54.29 -26.07 -10.72
CA THR A 15 -53.17 -26.99 -10.84
C THR A 15 -51.91 -26.30 -10.31
N LEU A 16 -51.36 -26.88 -9.24
CA LEU A 16 -49.99 -26.64 -8.77
C LEU A 16 -49.03 -26.83 -9.96
N ALA A 17 -48.48 -25.74 -10.48
CA ALA A 17 -47.33 -25.78 -11.36
C ALA A 17 -46.08 -25.48 -10.53
N ALA A 18 -45.28 -26.52 -10.29
CA ALA A 18 -43.93 -26.40 -9.77
C ALA A 18 -43.15 -25.42 -10.65
N THR A 19 -42.70 -24.30 -10.08
CA THR A 19 -41.73 -23.41 -10.73
C THR A 19 -40.41 -24.14 -10.78
N THR A 20 -40.14 -24.78 -11.91
CA THR A 20 -38.84 -25.33 -12.26
C THR A 20 -37.81 -24.20 -12.32
N PRO A 21 -36.60 -24.39 -11.74
CA PRO A 21 -35.51 -23.47 -11.95
C PRO A 21 -35.15 -23.45 -13.43
N ILE A 22 -34.98 -22.26 -14.01
CA ILE A 22 -34.42 -22.10 -15.35
C ILE A 22 -32.97 -22.61 -15.31
N PRO A 23 -32.58 -23.62 -16.13
CA PRO A 23 -31.19 -24.00 -16.28
C PRO A 23 -30.46 -23.09 -17.28
N SER A 24 -29.15 -23.02 -17.06
CA SER A 24 -28.07 -22.24 -17.66
C SER A 24 -28.07 -22.07 -19.19
N PRO A 25 -27.27 -21.14 -19.75
CA PRO A 25 -26.59 -21.44 -21.01
C PRO A 25 -25.65 -22.62 -20.77
N ALA A 26 -25.88 -23.72 -21.47
CA ALA A 26 -25.00 -24.87 -21.51
C ALA A 26 -23.71 -24.54 -22.31
N GLU A 27 -22.59 -25.05 -21.79
CA GLU A 27 -21.32 -25.34 -22.46
C GLU A 27 -20.65 -24.21 -23.26
N ALA A 28 -19.84 -23.42 -22.56
CA ALA A 28 -18.48 -23.23 -23.06
C ALA A 28 -17.70 -24.53 -22.77
N ALA A 29 -17.08 -25.08 -23.81
CA ALA A 29 -16.18 -26.22 -23.71
C ALA A 29 -15.18 -26.06 -22.55
N ASP A 30 -14.98 -27.15 -21.81
CA ASP A 30 -13.99 -27.41 -20.76
C ASP A 30 -12.81 -26.41 -20.72
N ALA A 31 -12.97 -25.30 -19.98
CA ALA A 31 -11.81 -24.50 -19.60
C ALA A 31 -11.16 -25.23 -18.43
N SER A 32 -10.21 -26.13 -18.73
CA SER A 32 -9.42 -26.81 -17.72
C SER A 32 -8.89 -25.79 -16.71
N SER A 33 -9.18 -26.00 -15.42
CA SER A 33 -8.68 -25.15 -14.36
C SER A 33 -7.15 -25.14 -14.38
N ASP A 34 -6.55 -24.00 -14.10
CA ASP A 34 -5.12 -23.96 -13.86
C ASP A 34 -4.85 -24.60 -12.49
N VAL A 35 -3.88 -25.51 -12.46
CA VAL A 35 -3.55 -26.27 -11.25
C VAL A 35 -2.32 -25.64 -10.60
N LEU A 36 -2.45 -25.24 -9.34
CA LEU A 36 -1.32 -24.86 -8.51
C LEU A 36 -1.04 -25.97 -7.48
N GLY A 37 0.08 -26.66 -7.64
CA GLY A 37 0.55 -27.65 -6.67
C GLY A 37 1.34 -26.99 -5.55
N VAL A 38 1.07 -27.36 -4.30
CA VAL A 38 1.86 -26.91 -3.13
C VAL A 38 2.17 -28.12 -2.25
N ASP A 39 3.46 -28.42 -2.07
CA ASP A 39 3.93 -29.53 -1.23
C ASP A 39 4.58 -29.01 0.04
N PHE A 40 3.82 -28.99 1.14
CA PHE A 40 4.28 -28.51 2.44
C PHE A 40 5.35 -29.40 3.09
N ALA A 41 5.60 -30.62 2.58
CA ALA A 41 6.67 -31.48 3.07
C ALA A 41 8.04 -31.14 2.44
N ARG A 42 8.05 -30.45 1.30
CA ARG A 42 9.28 -30.07 0.59
C ARG A 42 9.64 -28.60 0.83
N THR A 43 10.33 -28.34 1.93
CA THR A 43 10.84 -26.99 2.24
C THR A 43 11.89 -26.52 1.23
N THR A 44 11.82 -25.25 0.81
CA THR A 44 12.82 -24.57 -0.05
C THR A 44 13.74 -23.65 0.75
N GLY A 45 13.67 -23.68 2.09
CA GLY A 45 14.52 -22.90 2.98
C GLY A 45 13.73 -21.95 3.89
N ALA A 46 14.46 -21.06 4.56
CA ALA A 46 13.84 -19.95 5.27
C ALA A 46 13.23 -18.96 4.28
N PHE A 47 12.14 -18.31 4.69
CA PHE A 47 11.60 -17.17 3.97
C PHE A 47 12.65 -16.05 3.87
N ARG A 48 12.87 -15.49 2.66
CA ARG A 48 13.82 -14.41 2.43
C ARG A 48 13.24 -13.06 2.85
N GLY A 49 12.05 -12.72 2.35
CA GLY A 49 11.32 -11.52 2.76
C GLY A 49 11.85 -10.20 2.24
N GLY A 50 12.57 -10.21 1.11
CA GLY A 50 13.18 -9.02 0.51
C GLY A 50 12.61 -8.57 -0.83
N ALA A 51 11.59 -9.26 -1.35
CA ALA A 51 11.04 -8.99 -2.68
C ALA A 51 10.10 -7.76 -2.75
N THR A 52 9.68 -7.22 -1.60
CA THR A 52 8.80 -6.04 -1.49
C THR A 52 9.57 -4.78 -1.07
N GLY A 53 10.82 -4.65 -1.51
CA GLY A 53 11.56 -3.41 -1.37
C GLY A 53 11.03 -2.34 -2.33
N THR A 54 11.49 -1.09 -2.20
CA THR A 54 11.01 0.04 -3.02
C THR A 54 12.14 0.98 -3.39
N LEU A 55 12.18 1.45 -4.64
CA LEU A 55 12.93 2.65 -5.01
C LEU A 55 12.05 3.89 -4.78
N TYR A 56 12.57 4.88 -4.04
CA TYR A 56 11.84 6.11 -3.68
C TYR A 56 10.47 5.85 -3.02
N GLY A 57 10.33 4.72 -2.32
CA GLY A 57 9.10 4.39 -1.62
C GLY A 57 8.75 5.41 -0.53
N PHE A 58 9.73 6.19 -0.07
CA PHE A 58 9.63 7.19 0.98
C PHE A 58 9.90 8.60 0.42
N GLY A 59 9.02 9.53 0.78
CA GLY A 59 9.15 10.96 0.51
C GLY A 59 9.87 11.62 1.68
N ASP A 60 9.18 12.46 2.43
CA ASP A 60 9.63 12.95 3.73
C ASP A 60 9.07 12.12 4.90
N GLU A 61 9.48 12.44 6.12
CA GLU A 61 9.06 11.73 7.33
C GLU A 61 7.53 11.60 7.44
N GLY A 62 7.03 10.36 7.44
CA GLY A 62 5.61 10.08 7.56
C GLY A 62 4.83 10.12 6.24
N ALA A 63 5.51 10.16 5.10
CA ALA A 63 5.00 9.91 3.75
C ALA A 63 5.77 8.72 3.10
N PRO A 64 5.24 7.49 3.13
CA PRO A 64 3.95 7.09 3.69
C PRO A 64 3.98 7.03 5.23
N THR A 65 2.81 6.87 5.84
CA THR A 65 2.71 6.82 7.31
C THR A 65 3.41 5.59 7.90
N GLN A 66 3.77 5.65 9.18
CA GLN A 66 4.40 4.51 9.84
C GLN A 66 3.55 3.24 9.83
N ALA A 67 2.22 3.34 9.89
CA ALA A 67 1.34 2.18 9.85
C ALA A 67 1.42 1.47 8.48
N LEU A 68 1.53 2.24 7.39
CA LEU A 68 1.77 1.70 6.05
C LEU A 68 3.14 1.04 5.93
N ILE A 69 4.20 1.68 6.44
CA ILE A 69 5.58 1.16 6.41
C ILE A 69 5.66 -0.16 7.19
N ASN A 70 5.17 -0.16 8.43
CA ASN A 70 5.19 -1.34 9.30
C ASN A 70 4.33 -2.46 8.70
N GLY A 71 3.12 -2.15 8.23
CA GLY A 71 2.21 -3.14 7.67
C GLY A 71 2.70 -3.74 6.36
N ALA A 72 3.35 -2.97 5.48
CA ALA A 72 3.96 -3.49 4.27
C ALA A 72 5.20 -4.36 4.53
N HIS A 73 5.83 -4.25 5.71
CA HIS A 73 7.05 -4.98 6.06
C HIS A 73 8.19 -4.72 5.04
N ILE A 74 8.49 -3.44 4.80
CA ILE A 74 9.60 -3.07 3.91
C ILE A 74 10.92 -3.38 4.60
N THR A 75 11.76 -4.21 3.98
CA THR A 75 13.06 -4.67 4.54
C THR A 75 14.25 -4.03 3.85
N ASN A 76 14.08 -3.56 2.62
CA ASN A 76 15.11 -2.87 1.85
C ASN A 76 14.48 -1.75 1.00
N THR A 77 15.21 -0.66 0.79
CA THR A 77 14.77 0.46 -0.05
C THR A 77 15.97 1.23 -0.59
N SER A 78 15.84 1.74 -1.81
CA SER A 78 16.77 2.69 -2.42
C SER A 78 16.19 4.10 -2.34
N GLN A 79 17.02 5.05 -1.93
CA GLN A 79 16.67 6.45 -1.72
C GLN A 79 17.77 7.36 -2.29
N LYS A 80 17.53 8.67 -2.42
CA LYS A 80 18.62 9.59 -2.81
C LYS A 80 19.70 9.59 -1.75
N ALA A 81 20.93 9.79 -2.20
CA ALA A 81 22.02 10.16 -1.31
C ALA A 81 21.65 11.36 -0.41
N PRO A 82 22.20 11.43 0.81
CA PRO A 82 22.20 12.64 1.62
C PRO A 82 22.55 13.88 0.81
N TYR A 83 21.75 14.94 0.96
CA TYR A 83 21.90 16.20 0.23
C TYR A 83 21.71 16.08 -1.29
N GLY A 84 21.20 14.93 -1.77
CA GLY A 84 20.89 14.71 -3.17
C GLY A 84 19.88 15.71 -3.70
N THR A 85 20.08 16.12 -4.95
CA THR A 85 19.27 17.17 -5.60
C THR A 85 18.46 16.64 -6.78
N GLN A 86 18.63 15.37 -7.18
CA GLN A 86 17.85 14.73 -8.25
C GLN A 86 16.35 14.76 -7.98
N HIS A 87 15.99 14.55 -6.70
CA HIS A 87 14.61 14.53 -6.24
C HIS A 87 14.44 15.47 -5.03
N PRO A 88 13.31 16.21 -4.92
CA PRO A 88 13.10 17.11 -3.79
C PRO A 88 13.05 16.40 -2.43
N SER A 89 12.36 15.24 -2.37
CA SER A 89 12.18 14.43 -1.17
C SER A 89 13.00 13.13 -1.21
N GLY A 90 12.86 12.28 -0.20
CA GLY A 90 13.44 10.95 -0.18
C GLY A 90 14.89 10.88 0.31
N ASP A 91 15.38 11.90 1.01
CA ASP A 91 16.74 11.88 1.60
C ASP A 91 16.89 10.71 2.56
N ALA A 92 17.86 9.84 2.30
CA ALA A 92 18.02 8.58 3.01
C ALA A 92 18.24 8.74 4.52
N ILE A 93 18.88 9.82 5.00
CA ILE A 93 19.05 10.06 6.44
C ILE A 93 17.73 10.55 7.05
N LYS A 94 17.01 11.45 6.35
CA LYS A 94 15.76 12.02 6.87
C LYS A 94 14.65 10.97 7.05
N VAL A 95 14.69 9.88 6.28
CA VAL A 95 13.68 8.81 6.34
C VAL A 95 14.12 7.59 7.16
N GLU A 96 15.38 7.53 7.61
CA GLU A 96 15.97 6.32 8.21
C GLU A 96 15.21 5.85 9.46
N ASP A 97 14.78 6.79 10.32
CA ASP A 97 14.07 6.50 11.56
C ASP A 97 12.72 5.83 11.32
N GLY A 98 12.03 6.18 10.23
CA GLY A 98 10.76 5.57 9.84
C GLY A 98 10.98 4.15 9.30
N PHE A 99 11.95 3.99 8.40
CA PHE A 99 12.28 2.73 7.75
C PHE A 99 12.79 1.68 8.76
N PHE A 100 13.78 2.03 9.58
CA PHE A 100 14.44 1.10 10.51
C PHE A 100 13.65 0.81 11.79
N ARG A 101 12.49 1.46 11.99
CA ARG A 101 11.70 1.36 13.22
C ARG A 101 11.25 -0.06 13.57
N LYS A 102 10.91 -0.86 12.56
CA LYS A 102 10.49 -2.26 12.75
C LYS A 102 11.23 -3.25 11.87
N HIS A 103 11.06 -3.14 10.55
CA HIS A 103 11.43 -4.22 9.62
C HIS A 103 12.59 -3.88 8.69
N GLY A 104 12.94 -2.59 8.55
CA GLY A 104 14.04 -2.14 7.70
C GLY A 104 15.38 -2.79 8.08
N LYS A 105 16.13 -3.21 7.06
CA LYS A 105 17.44 -3.87 7.19
C LYS A 105 18.50 -3.16 6.36
N ASP A 106 18.20 -2.87 5.09
CA ASP A 106 19.18 -2.34 4.13
C ASP A 106 18.67 -1.04 3.49
N MET A 107 19.35 0.08 3.78
CA MET A 107 19.13 1.37 3.12
C MET A 107 20.13 1.54 1.99
N TYR A 108 19.68 1.40 0.76
CA TYR A 108 20.48 1.63 -0.43
C TYR A 108 20.45 3.11 -0.79
N ILE A 109 21.58 3.67 -1.22
CA ILE A 109 21.64 5.04 -1.71
C ILE A 109 22.30 5.12 -3.08
N TYR A 110 21.63 5.78 -4.02
CA TYR A 110 22.23 6.14 -5.30
C TYR A 110 23.08 7.39 -5.12
N VAL A 111 24.40 7.23 -5.19
CA VAL A 111 25.33 8.35 -4.96
C VAL A 111 25.24 9.39 -6.07
N GLN A 112 24.91 8.97 -7.30
CA GLN A 112 24.73 9.89 -8.44
C GLN A 112 23.54 10.83 -8.29
N ASP A 113 22.54 10.50 -7.44
CA ASP A 113 21.40 11.38 -7.13
C ASP A 113 21.82 12.67 -6.38
N TYR A 114 23.11 12.81 -6.08
CA TYR A 114 23.70 14.10 -5.76
C TYR A 114 23.46 15.16 -6.85
N TYR A 115 23.58 14.77 -8.12
CA TYR A 115 23.29 15.64 -9.25
C TYR A 115 21.79 15.89 -9.41
N PRO A 116 21.38 17.04 -9.99
CA PRO A 116 19.97 17.41 -10.12
C PRO A 116 19.30 16.91 -11.40
N ASP A 117 20.05 16.35 -12.34
CA ASP A 117 19.62 16.03 -13.69
C ASP A 117 19.56 14.52 -13.99
N TRP A 118 18.58 14.11 -14.81
CA TRP A 118 18.57 12.82 -15.48
C TRP A 118 18.62 13.01 -17.00
N PRO A 119 19.51 12.30 -17.73
CA PRO A 119 20.62 11.48 -17.24
C PRO A 119 21.67 12.29 -16.47
N TYR A 120 22.34 11.71 -15.48
CA TYR A 120 23.24 12.45 -14.57
C TYR A 120 24.37 13.17 -15.30
N HIS A 121 24.57 14.45 -14.99
CA HIS A 121 25.54 15.32 -15.66
C HIS A 121 25.39 15.29 -17.19
N GLY A 122 24.14 15.34 -17.68
CA GLY A 122 23.77 15.26 -19.09
C GLY A 122 24.19 13.96 -19.77
N GLY A 123 24.26 12.85 -19.01
CA GLY A 123 24.69 11.53 -19.49
C GLY A 123 26.18 11.41 -19.78
N ARG A 124 26.97 12.42 -19.43
CA ARG A 124 28.42 12.45 -19.67
C ARG A 124 29.16 12.25 -18.37
N ARG A 125 30.18 11.39 -18.37
CA ARG A 125 31.07 11.22 -17.23
C ARG A 125 31.72 12.58 -16.91
N PRO A 126 31.60 13.11 -15.67
CA PRO A 126 32.22 14.39 -15.32
C PRO A 126 33.75 14.29 -15.35
N GLY A 127 34.41 15.42 -15.62
CA GLY A 127 35.86 15.58 -15.56
C GLY A 127 36.34 16.01 -14.18
N ASP A 128 37.41 16.79 -14.12
CA ASP A 128 37.94 17.48 -12.93
C ASP A 128 37.58 18.97 -12.94
N SER A 129 36.45 19.34 -13.55
CA SER A 129 36.06 20.73 -13.79
C SER A 129 35.62 21.49 -12.53
N ARG A 130 35.29 20.77 -11.45
CA ARG A 130 34.74 21.32 -10.20
C ARG A 130 35.50 20.79 -9.00
N THR A 131 35.77 21.65 -8.03
CA THR A 131 36.29 21.22 -6.72
C THR A 131 35.20 21.32 -5.68
N TYR A 132 34.83 20.19 -5.04
CA TYR A 132 33.82 20.15 -3.99
C TYR A 132 34.41 20.36 -2.60
N ARG A 133 33.74 21.19 -1.81
CA ARG A 133 34.04 21.40 -0.39
C ARG A 133 33.37 20.31 0.43
N GLN A 134 34.18 19.46 1.04
CA GLN A 134 33.71 18.37 1.90
C GLN A 134 32.92 18.84 3.14
N ALA A 135 33.03 20.12 3.52
CA ALA A 135 32.31 20.66 4.68
C ALA A 135 30.80 20.87 4.42
N ASP A 136 30.41 21.17 3.19
CA ASP A 136 29.03 21.61 2.86
C ASP A 136 28.53 21.14 1.48
N GLY A 137 29.35 20.41 0.70
CA GLY A 137 29.00 19.92 -0.62
C GLY A 137 28.99 21.00 -1.71
N THR A 138 29.27 22.27 -1.39
CA THR A 138 29.35 23.34 -2.39
C THR A 138 30.61 23.18 -3.25
N TYR A 139 30.61 23.73 -4.47
CA TYR A 139 31.77 23.62 -5.36
C TYR A 139 32.16 24.94 -6.00
N THR A 140 33.40 24.98 -6.49
CA THR A 140 33.91 26.03 -7.39
C THR A 140 34.24 25.43 -8.76
N ASP A 141 34.07 26.19 -9.84
CA ASP A 141 34.49 25.81 -11.20
C ASP A 141 36.01 25.97 -11.37
N THR A 142 36.79 25.32 -10.51
CA THR A 142 38.25 25.33 -10.53
C THR A 142 38.73 23.90 -10.35
N PRO A 143 39.58 23.38 -11.25
CA PRO A 143 40.10 22.02 -11.15
C PRO A 143 41.12 21.89 -10.02
N ASN A 144 41.13 20.73 -9.36
CA ASN A 144 42.16 20.34 -8.38
C ASN A 144 42.90 19.04 -8.78
N GLY A 145 42.62 18.50 -9.98
CA GLY A 145 43.20 17.25 -10.48
C GLY A 145 42.55 15.98 -9.90
N VAL A 146 41.47 16.11 -9.13
CA VAL A 146 40.63 15.01 -8.67
C VAL A 146 39.38 14.95 -9.53
N TRP A 147 38.94 13.75 -9.86
CA TRP A 147 37.66 13.56 -10.54
C TRP A 147 36.50 14.09 -9.68
N ASP A 148 35.73 15.04 -10.22
CA ASP A 148 34.62 15.74 -9.54
C ASP A 148 33.70 14.78 -8.75
N TYR A 149 33.35 13.65 -9.37
CA TYR A 149 32.41 12.70 -8.76
C TYR A 149 33.03 11.93 -7.59
N LEU A 150 34.35 11.77 -7.55
CA LEU A 150 35.01 11.11 -6.42
C LEU A 150 34.89 11.94 -5.13
N GLU A 151 34.92 13.27 -5.27
CA GLU A 151 34.71 14.19 -4.16
C GLU A 151 33.24 14.18 -3.69
N VAL A 152 32.29 13.99 -4.61
CA VAL A 152 30.87 13.78 -4.28
C VAL A 152 30.68 12.47 -3.52
N VAL A 153 31.31 11.38 -3.97
CA VAL A 153 31.29 10.08 -3.29
C VAL A 153 31.84 10.21 -1.87
N GLU A 154 32.98 10.89 -1.69
CA GLU A 154 33.53 11.14 -0.36
C GLU A 154 32.54 11.91 0.52
N PHE A 155 31.97 13.00 0.01
CA PHE A 155 31.04 13.86 0.76
C PHE A 155 29.79 13.08 1.21
N VAL A 156 29.17 12.35 0.29
CA VAL A 156 27.98 11.52 0.57
C VAL A 156 28.29 10.43 1.59
N THR A 157 29.42 9.74 1.45
CA THR A 157 29.82 8.70 2.41
C THR A 157 30.15 9.28 3.78
N GLU A 158 30.80 10.44 3.83
CA GLU A 158 31.11 11.15 5.08
C GLU A 158 29.82 11.56 5.81
N ALA A 159 28.81 12.04 5.06
CA ALA A 159 27.50 12.37 5.62
C ALA A 159 26.87 11.14 6.29
N VAL A 160 26.79 10.00 5.61
CA VAL A 160 26.26 8.76 6.22
C VAL A 160 27.09 8.37 7.44
N ALA A 161 28.41 8.32 7.33
CA ALA A 161 29.31 7.85 8.37
C ALA A 161 29.22 8.68 9.67
N THR A 162 28.91 9.97 9.56
CA THR A 162 28.94 10.92 10.69
C THR A 162 27.56 11.31 11.22
N THR A 163 26.50 11.19 10.42
CA THR A 163 25.16 11.67 10.80
C THR A 163 24.11 10.58 10.94
N SER A 164 24.24 9.44 10.25
CA SER A 164 23.30 8.33 10.42
C SER A 164 23.46 7.69 11.80
N ALA A 165 22.34 7.30 12.40
CA ALA A 165 22.36 6.45 13.60
C ALA A 165 22.76 5.00 13.29
N ARG A 166 22.73 4.60 12.00
CA ARG A 166 22.87 3.22 11.53
C ARG A 166 23.77 3.10 10.28
N PRO A 167 24.97 3.71 10.25
CA PRO A 167 25.79 3.77 9.02
C PRO A 167 26.21 2.39 8.47
N ARG A 168 26.20 1.34 9.30
CA ARG A 168 26.52 -0.03 8.86
C ARG A 168 25.39 -0.73 8.10
N ASP A 169 24.17 -0.19 8.20
CA ASP A 169 22.98 -0.72 7.54
C ASP A 169 22.73 -0.04 6.17
N TYR A 170 23.64 0.84 5.74
CA TYR A 170 23.63 1.48 4.43
C TYR A 170 24.40 0.66 3.38
N VAL A 171 23.91 0.69 2.14
CA VAL A 171 24.59 0.14 0.96
C VAL A 171 24.76 1.25 -0.07
N PHE A 172 26.01 1.61 -0.39
CA PHE A 172 26.30 2.64 -1.39
C PHE A 172 26.20 2.03 -2.79
N ILE A 173 25.44 2.67 -3.68
CA ILE A 173 25.41 2.35 -5.11
C ILE A 173 26.14 3.49 -5.85
N PRO A 174 27.42 3.29 -6.23
CA PRO A 174 28.20 4.36 -6.87
C PRO A 174 27.74 4.67 -8.29
N PHE A 175 27.11 3.72 -8.99
CA PHE A 175 26.62 3.90 -10.35
C PHE A 175 25.23 3.29 -10.52
N ASN A 176 24.32 4.07 -11.10
CA ASN A 176 22.99 3.68 -11.48
C ASN A 176 22.86 3.72 -13.01
N GLU A 177 22.38 2.64 -13.60
CA GLU A 177 22.13 2.48 -15.03
C GLU A 177 23.31 2.85 -15.93
N PRO A 178 24.56 2.40 -15.64
CA PRO A 178 25.72 2.89 -16.37
C PRO A 178 25.77 2.41 -17.83
N ASP A 179 24.98 1.39 -18.23
CA ASP A 179 24.77 0.97 -19.63
C ASP A 179 23.60 1.69 -20.32
N GLY A 180 22.68 2.29 -19.54
CA GLY A 180 21.40 2.81 -19.99
C GLY A 180 21.41 4.25 -20.49
N GLY A 181 22.57 4.90 -20.49
CA GLY A 181 22.73 6.31 -20.86
C GLY A 181 23.55 7.11 -19.87
N ASN A 182 23.76 6.60 -18.65
CA ASN A 182 24.63 7.22 -17.67
C ASN A 182 26.10 6.81 -17.92
N TRP A 183 26.88 7.72 -18.50
CA TRP A 183 28.36 7.73 -18.52
C TRP A 183 29.09 6.61 -19.28
N TYR A 184 28.62 5.35 -19.29
CA TYR A 184 29.37 4.19 -19.79
C TYR A 184 28.58 3.31 -20.78
N HIS A 185 27.73 3.93 -21.60
CA HIS A 185 26.89 3.24 -22.60
C HIS A 185 27.71 2.56 -23.72
N ASP A 186 28.86 3.12 -24.10
CA ASP A 186 29.80 2.50 -25.05
C ASP A 186 30.80 1.60 -24.32
N TRP A 187 30.39 0.35 -24.04
CA TRP A 187 31.26 -0.59 -23.32
C TRP A 187 32.58 -0.86 -24.04
N GLY A 188 32.60 -0.87 -25.37
CA GLY A 188 33.80 -1.14 -26.15
C GLY A 188 34.91 -0.09 -25.93
N GLY A 189 34.53 1.19 -25.87
CA GLY A 189 35.47 2.30 -25.64
C GLY A 189 35.67 2.67 -24.16
N LEU A 190 34.68 2.42 -23.30
CA LEU A 190 34.64 2.94 -21.93
C LEU A 190 34.82 1.88 -20.83
N ARG A 191 34.98 0.59 -21.19
CA ARG A 191 35.20 -0.50 -20.22
C ARG A 191 36.30 -0.17 -19.22
N GLU A 192 37.51 0.11 -19.71
CA GLU A 192 38.67 0.34 -18.81
C GLU A 192 38.46 1.56 -17.91
N THR A 193 37.78 2.59 -18.42
CA THR A 193 37.38 3.78 -17.64
C THR A 193 36.43 3.39 -16.52
N PHE A 194 35.33 2.68 -16.82
CA PHE A 194 34.38 2.23 -15.82
C PHE A 194 35.05 1.35 -14.74
N LEU A 195 35.91 0.42 -15.13
CA LEU A 195 36.60 -0.46 -14.19
C LEU A 195 37.53 0.32 -13.23
N ALA A 196 38.26 1.30 -13.76
CA ALA A 196 39.09 2.19 -12.95
C ALA A 196 38.25 3.06 -12.00
N ASP A 197 37.12 3.57 -12.46
CA ASP A 197 36.22 4.41 -11.68
C ASP A 197 35.49 3.66 -10.58
N TRP A 198 35.07 2.41 -10.87
CA TRP A 198 34.56 1.50 -9.86
C TRP A 198 35.57 1.31 -8.73
N LYS A 199 36.83 1.02 -9.06
CA LYS A 199 37.89 0.88 -8.04
C LYS A 199 38.08 2.16 -7.24
N ALA A 200 38.16 3.31 -7.90
CA ALA A 200 38.37 4.59 -7.23
C ALA A 200 37.24 4.93 -6.24
N THR A 201 35.99 4.77 -6.68
CA THR A 201 34.82 5.01 -5.82
C THR A 201 34.74 4.02 -4.67
N TYR A 202 34.97 2.72 -4.94
CA TYR A 202 35.04 1.69 -3.91
C TYR A 202 36.07 2.01 -2.82
N GLU A 203 37.31 2.30 -3.22
CA GLU A 203 38.38 2.64 -2.28
C GLU A 203 38.09 3.91 -1.49
N THR A 204 37.42 4.89 -2.10
CA THR A 204 37.05 6.14 -1.42
C THR A 204 36.03 5.87 -0.33
N ILE A 205 34.97 5.12 -0.63
CA ILE A 205 33.94 4.74 0.35
C ILE A 205 34.59 3.97 1.53
N GLN A 206 35.44 2.99 1.23
CA GLN A 206 36.14 2.21 2.27
C GLN A 206 37.08 3.08 3.12
N LYS A 207 37.79 4.03 2.52
CA LYS A 207 38.65 4.97 3.25
C LYS A 207 37.84 5.80 4.24
N VAL A 208 36.68 6.33 3.84
CA VAL A 208 35.82 7.08 4.76
C VAL A 208 35.41 6.23 5.96
N TYR A 209 34.91 5.02 5.73
CA TYR A 209 34.48 4.14 6.83
C TYR A 209 35.64 3.73 7.75
N ALA A 210 36.83 3.50 7.18
CA ALA A 210 38.04 3.24 7.95
C ALA A 210 38.44 4.45 8.82
N ARG A 211 38.36 5.69 8.30
CA ARG A 211 38.63 6.92 9.08
C ARG A 211 37.73 7.04 10.31
N HIS A 212 36.47 6.61 10.20
CA HIS A 212 35.48 6.67 11.29
C HIS A 212 35.41 5.40 12.14
N GLY A 213 36.28 4.41 11.91
CA GLY A 213 36.28 3.15 12.66
C GLY A 213 35.01 2.30 12.48
N LEU A 214 34.30 2.49 11.36
CA LEU A 214 33.02 1.82 11.09
C LEU A 214 33.18 0.40 10.56
N GLY A 215 34.37 0.05 10.06
CA GLY A 215 34.68 -1.25 9.46
C GLY A 215 34.52 -1.22 7.94
N HIS A 216 34.14 -2.36 7.36
CA HIS A 216 33.87 -2.47 5.93
C HIS A 216 32.55 -1.79 5.57
N ALA A 217 32.57 -0.84 4.64
CA ALA A 217 31.36 -0.26 4.07
C ALA A 217 30.72 -1.24 3.08
N ARG A 218 29.39 -1.32 3.03
CA ARG A 218 28.70 -2.18 2.06
C ARG A 218 28.50 -1.42 0.74
N ILE A 219 28.87 -2.03 -0.38
CA ILE A 219 28.83 -1.40 -1.71
C ILE A 219 28.09 -2.30 -2.70
N GLY A 220 27.13 -1.74 -3.42
CA GLY A 220 26.33 -2.41 -4.44
C GLY A 220 26.67 -1.98 -5.87
N GLY A 221 26.59 -2.90 -6.83
CA GLY A 221 26.82 -2.60 -8.26
C GLY A 221 26.83 -3.84 -9.17
N PRO A 222 26.99 -3.68 -10.50
CA PRO A 222 27.30 -2.43 -11.21
C PRO A 222 26.08 -1.53 -11.49
N GLY A 223 24.85 -2.03 -11.30
CA GLY A 223 23.63 -1.22 -11.47
C GLY A 223 23.11 -1.14 -12.91
N ASP A 224 23.39 -2.12 -13.77
CA ASP A 224 22.98 -2.09 -15.18
C ASP A 224 21.44 -2.14 -15.36
N THR A 225 20.91 -1.47 -16.39
CA THR A 225 19.46 -1.38 -16.73
C THR A 225 18.80 -2.72 -17.06
N ARG A 226 19.63 -3.73 -17.34
CA ARG A 226 19.23 -5.08 -17.72
C ARG A 226 20.38 -6.05 -17.46
N TRP A 227 20.13 -7.35 -17.57
CA TRP A 227 21.19 -8.35 -17.52
C TRP A 227 22.19 -8.16 -18.67
N GLN A 228 23.47 -7.95 -18.32
CA GLN A 228 24.57 -7.69 -19.26
C GLN A 228 25.70 -8.70 -19.02
N PRO A 229 25.66 -9.90 -19.65
CA PRO A 229 26.57 -11.00 -19.30
C PRO A 229 28.05 -10.69 -19.60
N GLU A 230 28.35 -10.09 -20.75
CA GLU A 230 29.74 -9.75 -21.14
C GLU A 230 30.33 -8.68 -20.20
N ARG A 231 29.57 -7.60 -19.96
CA ARG A 231 29.95 -6.53 -19.03
C ARG A 231 30.14 -7.06 -17.61
N SER A 232 29.22 -7.89 -17.13
CA SER A 232 29.29 -8.50 -15.80
C SER A 232 30.52 -9.39 -15.64
N ALA A 233 30.89 -10.14 -16.69
CA ALA A 233 32.08 -10.99 -16.68
C ALA A 233 33.38 -10.17 -16.61
N ASP A 234 33.47 -9.09 -17.39
CA ASP A 234 34.61 -8.17 -17.34
C ASP A 234 34.72 -7.48 -15.97
N PHE A 235 33.59 -6.99 -15.45
CA PHE A 235 33.49 -6.35 -14.15
C PHE A 235 33.93 -7.28 -13.00
N LEU A 236 33.34 -8.46 -12.87
CA LEU A 236 33.66 -9.37 -11.76
C LEU A 236 35.10 -9.88 -11.83
N ARG A 237 35.64 -10.12 -13.03
CA ARG A 237 37.04 -10.52 -13.22
C ARG A 237 37.98 -9.43 -12.73
N TYR A 238 37.72 -8.19 -13.12
CA TYR A 238 38.50 -7.03 -12.68
C TYR A 238 38.38 -6.80 -11.17
N ALA A 239 37.15 -6.83 -10.65
CA ALA A 239 36.86 -6.59 -9.25
C ALA A 239 37.51 -7.64 -8.33
N LYS A 240 37.48 -8.92 -8.72
CA LYS A 240 38.22 -10.00 -8.05
C LYS A 240 39.73 -9.73 -8.06
N ALA A 241 40.30 -9.40 -9.22
CA ALA A 241 41.74 -9.18 -9.36
C ALA A 241 42.25 -7.97 -8.57
N ASN A 242 41.37 -7.00 -8.27
CA ASN A 242 41.71 -5.77 -7.57
C ASN A 242 41.17 -5.70 -6.13
N ALA A 243 40.56 -6.78 -5.60
CA ALA A 243 39.94 -6.82 -4.28
C ALA A 243 38.87 -5.71 -4.05
N VAL A 244 38.04 -5.46 -5.07
CA VAL A 244 36.95 -4.48 -5.06
C VAL A 244 35.62 -5.11 -5.49
N LEU A 245 35.36 -6.36 -5.10
CA LEU A 245 34.07 -7.02 -5.35
C LEU A 245 32.94 -6.27 -4.62
N PRO A 246 31.76 -6.14 -5.24
CA PRO A 246 30.60 -5.60 -4.55
C PRO A 246 30.14 -6.55 -3.44
N ASP A 247 29.54 -6.00 -2.39
CA ASP A 247 28.86 -6.76 -1.34
C ASP A 247 27.47 -7.21 -1.79
N VAL A 248 26.87 -6.46 -2.71
CA VAL A 248 25.58 -6.77 -3.34
C VAL A 248 25.71 -6.59 -4.85
N PHE A 249 25.43 -7.64 -5.60
CA PHE A 249 25.39 -7.55 -7.06
C PHE A 249 24.03 -7.03 -7.51
N ILE A 250 24.04 -6.04 -8.40
CA ILE A 250 22.86 -5.27 -8.80
C ILE A 250 22.78 -5.16 -10.32
N TRP A 251 21.60 -5.47 -10.85
CA TRP A 251 21.10 -5.10 -12.17
C TRP A 251 19.58 -4.90 -12.09
N HIS A 252 18.95 -4.41 -13.15
CA HIS A 252 17.51 -4.14 -13.19
C HIS A 252 16.74 -5.13 -14.09
N GLU A 253 15.45 -5.34 -13.78
CA GLU A 253 14.53 -6.19 -14.55
C GLU A 253 13.29 -5.37 -14.94
N LEU A 254 13.45 -4.45 -15.90
CA LEU A 254 12.51 -3.36 -16.26
C LEU A 254 11.64 -3.65 -17.49
N GLY A 255 11.18 -4.88 -17.64
CA GLY A 255 10.41 -5.30 -18.82
C GLY A 255 9.40 -6.39 -18.51
N ILE A 256 8.34 -6.44 -19.31
CA ILE A 256 7.30 -7.48 -19.20
C ILE A 256 7.92 -8.87 -19.35
N ASP A 257 8.80 -9.04 -20.33
CA ASP A 257 9.40 -10.33 -20.69
C ASP A 257 10.36 -10.85 -19.62
N ASN A 258 10.80 -10.01 -18.68
CA ASN A 258 11.64 -10.42 -17.56
C ASN A 258 10.94 -11.41 -16.63
N LEU A 259 9.60 -11.45 -16.58
CA LEU A 259 8.87 -12.54 -15.93
C LEU A 259 9.20 -13.93 -16.52
N GLY A 260 9.62 -13.98 -17.79
CA GLY A 260 10.07 -15.20 -18.46
C GLY A 260 11.59 -15.42 -18.45
N THR A 261 12.40 -14.37 -18.32
CA THR A 261 13.87 -14.48 -18.48
C THR A 261 14.67 -14.30 -17.19
N PHE A 262 14.08 -13.76 -16.12
CA PHE A 262 14.81 -13.43 -14.90
C PHE A 262 15.50 -14.65 -14.26
N ARG A 263 14.85 -15.83 -14.25
CA ARG A 263 15.51 -17.05 -13.73
C ARG A 263 16.74 -17.46 -14.55
N SER A 264 16.70 -17.29 -15.87
CA SER A 264 17.88 -17.54 -16.71
C SER A 264 18.98 -16.52 -16.46
N HIS A 265 18.66 -15.23 -16.34
CA HIS A 265 19.65 -14.19 -16.00
C HIS A 265 20.36 -14.52 -14.69
N TYR A 266 19.61 -14.91 -13.66
CA TYR A 266 20.17 -15.32 -12.37
C TYR A 266 21.01 -16.61 -12.48
N ALA A 267 20.57 -17.59 -13.27
CA ALA A 267 21.33 -18.81 -13.48
C ALA A 267 22.67 -18.55 -14.19
N ASP A 268 22.67 -17.68 -15.20
CA ASP A 268 23.88 -17.22 -15.90
C ASP A 268 24.83 -16.50 -14.95
N TYR A 269 24.30 -15.59 -14.11
CA TYR A 269 25.08 -14.92 -13.07
C TYR A 269 25.72 -15.91 -12.08
N ARG A 270 24.95 -16.87 -11.56
CA ARG A 270 25.47 -17.90 -10.65
C ARG A 270 26.48 -18.82 -11.34
N GLN A 271 26.40 -19.01 -12.65
CA GLN A 271 27.42 -19.73 -13.41
C GLN A 271 28.70 -18.90 -13.53
N LEU A 272 28.57 -17.60 -13.80
CA LEU A 272 29.71 -16.68 -13.87
C LEU A 272 30.49 -16.62 -12.54
N GLU A 273 29.81 -16.61 -11.39
CA GLU A 273 30.46 -16.70 -10.08
C GLU A 273 31.31 -17.98 -9.95
N LYS A 274 30.78 -19.13 -10.38
CA LYS A 274 31.50 -20.41 -10.33
C LYS A 274 32.71 -20.41 -11.28
N ASP A 275 32.54 -19.91 -12.49
CA ASP A 275 33.60 -19.84 -13.50
C ASP A 275 34.76 -18.96 -13.04
N LEU A 276 34.44 -17.89 -12.31
CA LEU A 276 35.43 -17.01 -11.70
C LEU A 276 35.92 -17.50 -10.33
N GLY A 277 35.34 -18.56 -9.76
CA GLY A 277 35.67 -19.05 -8.42
C GLY A 277 35.40 -18.01 -7.33
N LEU A 278 34.20 -17.45 -7.32
CA LEU A 278 33.67 -16.52 -6.32
C LEU A 278 32.72 -17.25 -5.37
N ASP A 279 32.72 -16.84 -4.10
CA ASP A 279 31.60 -17.17 -3.22
C ASP A 279 30.34 -16.43 -3.68
N PRO A 280 29.14 -17.01 -3.51
CA PRO A 280 27.89 -16.37 -3.91
C PRO A 280 27.74 -14.98 -3.27
N ILE A 281 27.73 -13.95 -4.10
CA ILE A 281 27.43 -12.57 -3.69
C ILE A 281 25.90 -12.45 -3.59
N HIS A 282 25.44 -11.69 -2.60
CA HIS A 282 24.01 -11.41 -2.46
C HIS A 282 23.52 -10.60 -3.66
N VAL A 283 22.30 -10.87 -4.13
CA VAL A 283 21.69 -10.15 -5.26
C VAL A 283 20.53 -9.32 -4.75
N ASN A 284 20.48 -8.05 -5.16
CA ASN A 284 19.30 -7.21 -5.05
C ASN A 284 19.00 -6.58 -6.41
N ILE A 285 17.80 -6.83 -6.93
CA ILE A 285 17.30 -6.13 -8.12
C ILE A 285 16.69 -4.82 -7.66
N THR A 286 17.49 -3.75 -7.65
CA THR A 286 17.09 -2.45 -7.09
C THR A 286 16.05 -1.72 -7.90
N GLU A 287 15.74 -2.20 -9.12
CA GLU A 287 14.59 -1.76 -9.90
C GLU A 287 14.02 -2.94 -10.70
N TRP A 288 12.76 -3.26 -10.46
CA TRP A 288 12.02 -4.23 -11.26
C TRP A 288 10.60 -3.76 -11.56
N GLY A 289 10.08 -4.28 -12.68
CA GLY A 289 8.70 -4.06 -13.09
C GLY A 289 8.45 -2.71 -13.75
N THR A 290 7.27 -2.59 -14.32
CA THR A 290 6.79 -1.43 -15.09
C THR A 290 5.48 -0.91 -14.47
N LEU A 291 4.91 0.16 -15.03
CA LEU A 291 3.67 0.78 -14.52
C LEU A 291 2.52 -0.21 -14.33
N ARG A 292 2.42 -1.23 -15.18
CA ARG A 292 1.38 -2.27 -15.11
C ARG A 292 1.45 -3.11 -13.83
N ASP A 293 2.64 -3.24 -13.25
CA ASP A 293 2.91 -4.19 -12.17
C ASP A 293 2.57 -3.57 -10.80
N MET A 294 2.82 -2.26 -10.67
CA MET A 294 2.61 -1.52 -9.44
C MET A 294 1.13 -1.43 -9.06
N GLY A 295 0.81 -1.55 -7.78
CA GLY A 295 -0.56 -1.55 -7.27
C GLY A 295 -1.41 -2.76 -7.70
N THR A 296 -0.87 -3.68 -8.50
CA THR A 296 -1.62 -4.79 -9.11
C THR A 296 -1.24 -6.13 -8.48
N PRO A 297 -2.05 -6.67 -7.54
CA PRO A 297 -1.63 -7.80 -6.71
C PRO A 297 -1.38 -9.09 -7.52
N GLY A 298 -2.14 -9.36 -8.58
CA GLY A 298 -1.91 -10.50 -9.48
C GLY A 298 -0.63 -10.39 -10.33
N GLN A 299 -0.10 -9.17 -10.56
CA GLN A 299 1.20 -8.98 -11.19
C GLN A 299 2.33 -9.10 -10.16
N LEU A 300 2.18 -8.43 -9.01
CA LEU A 300 3.16 -8.46 -7.93
C LEU A 300 3.52 -9.89 -7.51
N ILE A 301 2.55 -10.78 -7.29
CA ILE A 301 2.83 -12.16 -6.85
C ILE A 301 3.71 -12.96 -7.82
N GLN A 302 3.65 -12.68 -9.13
CA GLN A 302 4.51 -13.34 -10.11
C GLN A 302 5.97 -12.96 -9.85
N TRP A 303 6.26 -11.67 -9.70
CA TRP A 303 7.59 -11.17 -9.37
C TRP A 303 8.09 -11.64 -8.00
N LEU A 304 7.24 -11.52 -6.98
CA LEU A 304 7.57 -11.92 -5.60
C LEU A 304 7.91 -13.42 -5.52
N SER A 305 7.21 -14.28 -6.28
CA SER A 305 7.50 -15.71 -6.33
C SER A 305 8.86 -16.01 -6.93
N ILE A 306 9.29 -15.28 -7.98
CA ILE A 306 10.59 -15.48 -8.61
C ILE A 306 11.69 -15.17 -7.60
N MET A 307 11.64 -13.99 -6.98
CA MET A 307 12.67 -13.54 -6.03
C MET A 307 12.73 -14.41 -4.78
N GLU A 308 11.57 -14.83 -4.25
CA GLU A 308 11.52 -15.71 -3.09
C GLU A 308 12.06 -17.11 -3.40
N ASP A 309 11.83 -17.64 -4.61
CA ASP A 309 12.42 -18.92 -5.04
C ASP A 309 13.94 -18.83 -5.22
N LEU A 310 14.42 -17.70 -5.75
CA LEU A 310 15.85 -17.44 -5.97
C LEU A 310 16.59 -17.03 -4.68
N LYS A 311 15.85 -16.68 -3.63
CA LYS A 311 16.35 -16.19 -2.33
C LYS A 311 17.14 -14.89 -2.45
N ILE A 312 16.64 -13.97 -3.26
CA ILE A 312 17.21 -12.65 -3.51
C ILE A 312 16.27 -11.54 -3.03
N ASP A 313 16.77 -10.32 -2.98
CA ASP A 313 15.96 -9.13 -2.71
C ASP A 313 15.58 -8.43 -4.02
N GLY A 314 14.56 -7.59 -3.95
CA GLY A 314 14.17 -6.76 -5.08
C GLY A 314 13.35 -5.56 -4.64
N GLN A 315 13.42 -4.50 -5.44
CA GLN A 315 12.73 -3.25 -5.18
C GLN A 315 11.87 -2.82 -6.37
N THR A 316 10.61 -2.51 -6.11
CA THR A 316 9.72 -1.98 -7.15
C THR A 316 10.28 -0.68 -7.71
N ALA A 317 10.31 -0.58 -9.04
CA ALA A 317 10.85 0.57 -9.75
C ALA A 317 10.04 1.86 -9.50
N TYR A 318 10.71 3.00 -9.65
CA TYR A 318 10.17 4.32 -9.37
C TYR A 318 9.81 5.10 -10.65
N TRP A 319 8.52 5.08 -11.01
CA TRP A 319 8.04 5.71 -12.24
C TRP A 319 7.20 6.97 -12.04
N ASN A 320 6.66 7.22 -10.83
CA ASN A 320 5.71 8.30 -10.57
C ASN A 320 6.20 9.31 -9.53
N TYR A 321 5.85 9.21 -8.25
CA TYR A 321 6.30 10.16 -7.22
C TYR A 321 6.68 9.46 -5.91
N ALA A 322 7.63 10.05 -5.19
CA ALA A 322 8.15 9.46 -3.97
C ALA A 322 7.09 9.44 -2.84
N GLY A 323 7.26 8.52 -1.88
CA GLY A 323 6.44 8.52 -0.66
C GLY A 323 5.11 7.77 -0.75
N ASN A 324 4.94 6.92 -1.76
CA ASN A 324 3.76 6.05 -1.91
C ASN A 324 4.09 4.56 -2.07
N LEU A 325 5.30 4.13 -1.68
CA LEU A 325 5.79 2.75 -1.88
C LEU A 325 5.77 2.32 -3.37
N SER A 326 6.18 3.21 -4.27
CA SER A 326 6.22 2.96 -5.72
C SER A 326 4.83 2.54 -6.26
N ASP A 327 3.81 3.34 -5.95
CA ASP A 327 2.38 3.11 -6.25
C ASP A 327 1.75 1.88 -5.57
N ASN A 328 2.36 1.35 -4.50
CA ASN A 328 1.78 0.28 -3.67
C ASN A 328 1.15 0.81 -2.38
N SER A 329 0.65 2.05 -2.40
CA SER A 329 -0.23 2.62 -1.37
C SER A 329 -1.15 3.70 -2.00
N ALA A 330 -2.20 4.09 -1.27
CA ALA A 330 -3.17 5.07 -1.73
C ALA A 330 -3.35 6.21 -0.73
N ARG A 331 -3.72 7.39 -1.22
CA ARG A 331 -3.99 8.61 -0.45
C ARG A 331 -2.87 8.88 0.55
N ALA A 332 -3.18 9.58 1.65
CA ALA A 332 -2.19 9.90 2.67
C ALA A 332 -1.84 8.72 3.61
N ASN A 333 -2.76 7.77 3.80
CA ASN A 333 -2.62 6.69 4.80
C ASN A 333 -3.35 5.38 4.40
N ALA A 334 -3.87 5.29 3.17
CA ALA A 334 -4.70 4.15 2.75
C ALA A 334 -3.90 3.07 2.04
N ALA A 335 -4.43 1.84 2.09
CA ALA A 335 -3.95 0.73 1.29
C ALA A 335 -4.67 0.74 -0.06
N ASN A 336 -3.92 0.52 -1.14
CA ASN A 336 -4.47 -0.03 -2.38
C ASN A 336 -4.31 -1.56 -2.38
N ALA A 337 -4.70 -2.21 -3.46
CA ALA A 337 -4.58 -3.65 -3.63
C ALA A 337 -3.12 -4.16 -3.54
N GLY A 338 -2.16 -3.41 -4.06
CA GLY A 338 -0.72 -3.73 -3.98
C GLY A 338 -0.18 -3.73 -2.55
N TRP A 339 -0.59 -2.76 -1.73
CA TRP A 339 -0.20 -2.71 -0.31
C TRP A 339 -0.59 -3.97 0.45
N TRP A 340 -1.80 -4.50 0.21
CA TRP A 340 -2.25 -5.72 0.86
C TRP A 340 -1.45 -6.95 0.42
N MET A 341 -0.98 -6.99 -0.83
CA MET A 341 -0.06 -8.02 -1.30
C MET A 341 1.30 -7.93 -0.59
N PHE A 342 1.83 -6.71 -0.41
CA PHE A 342 3.05 -6.49 0.38
C PHE A 342 2.88 -6.96 1.82
N LYS A 343 1.77 -6.58 2.47
CA LYS A 343 1.43 -7.01 3.82
C LYS A 343 1.38 -8.54 3.93
N TRP A 344 0.72 -9.22 2.99
CA TRP A 344 0.62 -10.69 2.97
C TRP A 344 1.97 -11.38 2.78
N TYR A 345 2.82 -10.84 1.90
CA TYR A 345 4.19 -11.35 1.74
C TYR A 345 4.99 -11.17 3.02
N GLY A 346 4.95 -9.98 3.63
CA GLY A 346 5.59 -9.68 4.91
C GLY A 346 5.12 -10.56 6.08
N ASP A 347 3.85 -10.99 6.08
CA ASP A 347 3.32 -11.89 7.11
C ASP A 347 3.93 -13.29 7.10
N LEU A 348 4.68 -13.65 6.05
CA LEU A 348 5.43 -14.90 5.97
C LEU A 348 6.73 -14.85 6.79
N GLU A 349 7.07 -13.72 7.42
CA GLU A 349 8.22 -13.59 8.32
C GLU A 349 8.24 -14.73 9.36
N GLY A 350 9.41 -15.34 9.53
CA GLY A 350 9.63 -16.46 10.45
C GLY A 350 9.17 -17.83 9.92
N ALA A 351 8.50 -17.88 8.76
CA ALA A 351 8.13 -19.13 8.11
C ALA A 351 9.28 -19.74 7.30
N ARG A 352 9.07 -21.00 6.88
CA ARG A 352 9.88 -21.65 5.86
C ARG A 352 9.06 -21.78 4.59
N THR A 353 9.61 -21.37 3.45
CA THR A 353 8.95 -21.58 2.16
C THR A 353 8.98 -23.04 1.77
N VAL A 354 8.04 -23.44 0.92
CA VAL A 354 7.87 -24.79 0.42
C VAL A 354 7.72 -24.80 -1.09
N ALA A 355 7.82 -25.98 -1.69
CA ALA A 355 7.73 -26.13 -3.13
C ALA A 355 6.33 -25.81 -3.65
N VAL A 356 6.29 -24.93 -4.66
CA VAL A 356 5.11 -24.61 -5.45
C VAL A 356 5.35 -25.04 -6.90
N THR A 357 4.32 -25.55 -7.56
CA THR A 357 4.36 -25.95 -8.97
C THR A 357 3.23 -25.25 -9.71
N PRO A 358 3.52 -24.17 -10.44
CA PRO A 358 2.54 -23.48 -11.28
C PRO A 358 2.26 -24.24 -12.58
N PRO A 359 1.20 -23.88 -13.32
CA PRO A 359 0.90 -24.49 -14.62
C PRO A 359 2.02 -24.25 -15.65
N ALA A 360 2.68 -23.10 -15.59
CA ALA A 360 3.86 -22.78 -16.38
C ALA A 360 4.82 -21.93 -15.55
N LEU A 361 6.09 -22.34 -15.46
CA LEU A 361 7.17 -21.50 -14.96
C LEU A 361 7.70 -20.63 -16.11
N ASP A 362 8.38 -19.54 -15.76
CA ASP A 362 9.15 -18.72 -16.71
C ASP A 362 8.33 -18.26 -17.91
N THR A 363 7.06 -17.93 -17.64
CA THR A 363 6.09 -17.48 -18.64
C THR A 363 5.43 -16.21 -18.12
N VAL A 364 5.45 -15.16 -18.93
CA VAL A 364 4.76 -13.90 -18.63
C VAL A 364 3.28 -14.16 -18.39
N ASP A 365 2.71 -13.53 -17.36
CA ASP A 365 1.27 -13.44 -17.12
C ASP A 365 0.56 -14.77 -16.80
N THR A 366 1.29 -15.71 -16.21
CA THR A 366 0.76 -17.01 -15.78
C THR A 366 0.43 -17.02 -14.28
N LEU A 367 -0.37 -18.01 -13.85
CA LEU A 367 -0.63 -18.25 -12.44
C LEU A 367 0.69 -18.60 -11.71
N GLN A 368 1.02 -17.83 -10.68
CA GLN A 368 2.19 -18.03 -9.83
C GLN A 368 1.79 -18.02 -8.35
N GLY A 369 2.70 -18.45 -7.48
CA GLY A 369 2.43 -18.41 -6.05
C GLY A 369 3.62 -18.77 -5.16
N ILE A 370 3.44 -18.52 -3.86
CA ILE A 370 4.38 -18.81 -2.78
C ILE A 370 3.65 -19.65 -1.74
N GLY A 371 4.26 -20.77 -1.33
CA GLY A 371 3.82 -21.58 -0.21
C GLY A 371 4.76 -21.44 0.97
N ALA A 372 4.24 -21.37 2.20
CA ALA A 372 5.06 -21.31 3.41
C ALA A 372 4.42 -22.00 4.61
N VAL A 373 5.25 -22.48 5.54
CA VAL A 373 4.84 -23.07 6.82
C VAL A 373 5.55 -22.37 7.98
N ASP A 374 4.74 -21.79 8.86
CA ASP A 374 5.13 -21.30 10.17
C ASP A 374 4.75 -22.37 11.22
N VAL A 375 5.74 -23.17 11.61
CA VAL A 375 5.57 -24.25 12.58
C VAL A 375 5.24 -23.72 14.00
N PRO A 376 5.92 -22.68 14.54
CA PRO A 376 5.56 -22.09 15.83
C PRO A 376 4.09 -21.69 15.96
N ASN A 377 3.50 -21.09 14.92
CA ASN A 377 2.09 -20.69 14.89
C ASN A 377 1.17 -21.76 14.29
N LYS A 378 1.71 -22.89 13.81
CA LYS A 378 0.96 -23.96 13.12
C LYS A 378 0.10 -23.41 11.99
N ARG A 379 0.73 -22.61 11.14
CA ARG A 379 0.07 -21.83 10.08
C ARG A 379 0.76 -22.14 8.76
N ALA A 380 0.03 -22.76 7.85
CA ALA A 380 0.45 -22.90 6.45
C ALA A 380 -0.25 -21.83 5.62
N THR A 381 0.49 -21.18 4.72
CA THR A 381 -0.02 -20.08 3.88
C THR A 381 0.32 -20.35 2.43
N VAL A 382 -0.62 -20.08 1.53
CA VAL A 382 -0.37 -19.99 0.09
C VAL A 382 -0.79 -18.60 -0.38
N LEU A 383 0.12 -17.87 -1.00
CA LEU A 383 -0.18 -16.63 -1.72
C LEU A 383 -0.15 -16.97 -3.22
N TYR A 384 -1.17 -16.59 -3.98
CA TYR A 384 -1.19 -16.87 -5.41
C TYR A 384 -2.00 -15.84 -6.21
N GLY A 385 -1.73 -15.75 -7.49
CA GLY A 385 -2.42 -14.88 -8.44
C GLY A 385 -1.75 -14.90 -9.80
N GLY A 386 -2.29 -14.12 -10.73
CA GLY A 386 -1.93 -14.23 -12.15
C GLY A 386 -2.77 -15.30 -12.87
N GLY A 387 -2.81 -15.21 -14.20
CA GLY A 387 -3.67 -16.05 -15.06
C GLY A 387 -5.17 -15.70 -14.98
N SER A 388 -5.94 -16.06 -16.01
CA SER A 388 -7.36 -15.70 -16.14
C SER A 388 -8.34 -16.85 -15.89
N LYS A 389 -7.85 -18.08 -15.67
CA LYS A 389 -8.68 -19.26 -15.48
C LYS A 389 -9.00 -19.51 -14.01
N PRO A 390 -10.09 -20.22 -13.69
CA PRO A 390 -10.31 -20.75 -12.34
C PRO A 390 -9.12 -21.57 -11.85
N VAL A 391 -8.84 -21.52 -10.55
CA VAL A 391 -7.67 -22.18 -9.96
C VAL A 391 -8.08 -23.40 -9.14
N SER A 392 -7.44 -24.54 -9.41
CA SER A 392 -7.51 -25.74 -8.58
C SER A 392 -6.23 -25.88 -7.75
N LEU A 393 -6.31 -25.61 -6.45
CA LEU A 393 -5.19 -25.79 -5.53
C LEU A 393 -5.06 -27.26 -5.13
N ARG A 394 -3.86 -27.83 -5.28
CA ARG A 394 -3.50 -29.17 -4.79
C ARG A 394 -2.52 -29.06 -3.63
N LEU A 395 -3.06 -29.12 -2.41
CA LEU A 395 -2.33 -28.85 -1.18
C LEU A 395 -1.94 -30.17 -0.51
N SER A 396 -0.67 -30.55 -0.52
CA SER A 396 -0.17 -31.82 0.03
C SER A 396 0.91 -31.61 1.09
N GLY A 397 1.29 -32.66 1.81
CA GLY A 397 2.47 -32.63 2.68
C GLY A 397 2.28 -31.90 4.03
N LEU A 398 1.06 -31.55 4.43
CA LEU A 398 0.78 -30.99 5.76
C LEU A 398 1.10 -32.02 6.85
N ASP A 399 2.12 -31.76 7.69
CA ASP A 399 2.54 -32.69 8.75
C ASP A 399 1.47 -32.80 9.86
N PRO A 400 0.85 -33.98 10.08
CA PRO A 400 -0.12 -34.18 11.15
C PRO A 400 0.44 -33.93 12.56
N ARG A 401 1.77 -33.98 12.75
CA ARG A 401 2.42 -33.63 14.03
C ARG A 401 2.31 -32.13 14.34
N VAL A 402 2.28 -31.31 13.30
CA VAL A 402 2.11 -29.85 13.41
C VAL A 402 0.62 -29.51 13.44
N PHE A 403 -0.11 -29.97 12.43
CA PHE A 403 -1.48 -29.54 12.15
C PHE A 403 -2.58 -30.38 12.82
N GLY A 404 -2.24 -31.53 13.39
CA GLY A 404 -3.24 -32.47 13.94
C GLY A 404 -3.92 -33.28 12.85
N SER A 405 -5.09 -33.85 13.14
CA SER A 405 -5.84 -34.70 12.20
C SER A 405 -6.86 -33.93 11.35
N ARG A 406 -7.16 -32.67 11.73
CA ARG A 406 -8.14 -31.81 11.08
C ARG A 406 -7.64 -30.38 10.96
N VAL A 407 -7.88 -29.77 9.81
CA VAL A 407 -7.49 -28.39 9.51
C VAL A 407 -8.66 -27.57 9.03
N ASP A 408 -8.59 -26.28 9.34
CA ASP A 408 -9.46 -25.25 8.79
C ASP A 408 -8.72 -24.49 7.70
N VAL A 409 -9.44 -24.12 6.65
CA VAL A 409 -8.92 -23.38 5.50
C VAL A 409 -9.76 -22.13 5.29
N GLU A 410 -9.12 -20.97 5.18
CA GLU A 410 -9.75 -19.70 4.77
C GLU A 410 -9.06 -19.18 3.52
N VAL A 411 -9.84 -18.81 2.50
CA VAL A 411 -9.34 -18.12 1.31
C VAL A 411 -9.79 -16.68 1.36
N ARG A 412 -8.82 -15.77 1.28
CA ARG A 412 -9.03 -14.32 1.16
C ARG A 412 -8.69 -13.85 -0.23
N GLU A 413 -9.37 -12.82 -0.69
CA GLU A 413 -9.19 -12.23 -2.02
C GLU A 413 -8.90 -10.73 -1.92
N ILE A 414 -7.94 -10.28 -2.74
CA ILE A 414 -7.67 -8.87 -3.03
C ILE A 414 -7.87 -8.67 -4.53
N THR A 415 -8.76 -7.74 -4.89
CA THR A 415 -9.00 -7.37 -6.29
C THR A 415 -8.32 -6.04 -6.61
N LEU A 416 -7.98 -5.80 -7.86
CA LEU A 416 -7.44 -4.52 -8.32
C LEU A 416 -8.35 -3.35 -7.89
N SER A 417 -7.71 -2.30 -7.36
CA SER A 417 -8.35 -1.04 -6.94
C SER A 417 -7.75 0.19 -7.64
N GLY A 418 -6.83 0.04 -8.58
CA GLY A 418 -6.04 1.14 -9.14
C GLY A 418 -4.92 1.61 -8.22
N ALA A 419 -4.02 2.47 -8.74
CA ALA A 419 -2.85 2.97 -8.02
C ALA A 419 -3.23 3.78 -6.77
N GLU A 420 -4.33 4.54 -6.81
CA GLU A 420 -4.80 5.41 -5.73
C GLU A 420 -6.14 4.98 -5.12
N GLY A 421 -6.72 3.87 -5.57
CA GLY A 421 -8.02 3.46 -5.06
C GLY A 421 -7.89 2.68 -3.77
N VAL A 422 -8.74 3.03 -2.81
CA VAL A 422 -8.73 2.47 -1.46
C VAL A 422 -9.28 1.06 -1.48
N ALA A 423 -8.48 0.13 -0.96
CA ALA A 423 -8.86 -1.25 -0.70
C ALA A 423 -9.01 -1.47 0.81
N GLY A 424 -10.20 -1.89 1.23
CA GLY A 424 -10.45 -2.35 2.59
C GLY A 424 -9.78 -3.68 2.90
N THR A 425 -10.00 -4.18 4.12
CA THR A 425 -9.46 -5.49 4.55
C THR A 425 -9.87 -6.61 3.58
N PRO A 426 -8.95 -7.48 3.11
CA PRO A 426 -9.25 -8.52 2.13
C PRO A 426 -10.37 -9.46 2.59
N ARG A 427 -11.38 -9.67 1.74
CA ARG A 427 -12.58 -10.42 2.08
C ARG A 427 -12.30 -11.93 2.12
N VAL A 428 -12.92 -12.64 3.05
CA VAL A 428 -12.93 -14.11 3.04
C VAL A 428 -13.99 -14.59 2.04
N VAL A 429 -13.54 -15.22 0.95
CA VAL A 429 -14.39 -15.70 -0.15
C VAL A 429 -14.75 -17.17 -0.03
N LYS A 430 -13.94 -17.95 0.69
CA LYS A 430 -14.19 -19.39 0.87
C LYS A 430 -13.63 -19.89 2.20
N VAL A 431 -14.35 -20.83 2.81
CA VAL A 431 -13.94 -21.51 4.04
C VAL A 431 -14.15 -23.01 3.90
N LEU A 432 -13.25 -23.81 4.48
CA LEU A 432 -13.45 -25.23 4.74
C LEU A 432 -13.17 -25.49 6.23
N ASP A 433 -14.10 -26.13 6.93
CA ASP A 433 -14.01 -26.39 8.36
C ASP A 433 -13.67 -27.87 8.62
N GLY A 434 -12.68 -28.12 9.47
CA GLY A 434 -12.39 -29.44 10.03
C GLY A 434 -12.02 -30.51 9.00
N VAL A 435 -11.39 -30.13 7.89
CA VAL A 435 -10.96 -31.02 6.80
C VAL A 435 -10.00 -32.08 7.35
N ARG A 436 -10.31 -33.36 7.14
CA ARG A 436 -9.46 -34.48 7.59
C ARG A 436 -8.18 -34.55 6.76
N LEU A 437 -7.03 -34.69 7.42
CA LEU A 437 -5.72 -34.84 6.77
C LEU A 437 -5.37 -36.28 6.33
N ASP A 438 -6.27 -37.24 6.52
CA ASP A 438 -6.06 -38.64 6.09
C ASP A 438 -6.01 -38.80 4.56
N ARG A 439 -6.54 -37.83 3.80
CA ARG A 439 -6.56 -37.83 2.34
C ARG A 439 -5.21 -37.49 1.68
N LYS A 440 -4.17 -37.19 2.47
CA LYS A 440 -2.81 -36.75 2.06
C LYS A 440 -2.74 -35.45 1.23
N THR A 441 -3.78 -35.14 0.45
CA THR A 441 -3.93 -33.93 -0.36
C THR A 441 -5.32 -33.32 -0.13
N ILE A 442 -5.37 -31.99 0.02
CA ILE A 442 -6.58 -31.18 0.00
C ILE A 442 -6.67 -30.54 -1.38
N ASN A 443 -7.74 -30.83 -2.11
CA ASN A 443 -8.06 -30.15 -3.36
C ASN A 443 -9.06 -29.03 -3.08
N LEU A 444 -8.77 -27.83 -3.55
CA LEU A 444 -9.57 -26.65 -3.30
C LEU A 444 -9.69 -25.82 -4.58
N ASP A 445 -10.88 -25.83 -5.17
CA ASP A 445 -11.19 -24.98 -6.31
C ASP A 445 -11.58 -23.58 -5.85
N VAL A 446 -10.97 -22.55 -6.42
CA VAL A 446 -11.28 -21.15 -6.15
C VAL A 446 -11.61 -20.47 -7.48
N PRO A 447 -12.81 -19.90 -7.63
CA PRO A 447 -13.13 -19.09 -8.79
C PRO A 447 -12.14 -17.93 -8.91
N THR A 448 -11.74 -17.62 -10.14
CA THR A 448 -10.94 -16.44 -10.41
C THR A 448 -11.87 -15.27 -10.69
N TYR A 449 -11.84 -14.25 -9.83
CA TYR A 449 -12.56 -12.99 -10.02
C TYR A 449 -12.08 -12.27 -11.28
N ASP A 450 -10.77 -12.00 -11.33
CA ASP A 450 -10.06 -11.35 -12.41
C ASP A 450 -8.59 -11.79 -12.38
N ARG A 451 -7.92 -11.74 -13.51
CA ARG A 451 -6.50 -12.10 -13.64
C ARG A 451 -5.55 -11.20 -12.86
N TYR A 452 -6.01 -10.01 -12.47
CA TYR A 452 -5.24 -9.05 -11.68
C TYR A 452 -5.48 -9.18 -10.17
N ALA A 453 -6.39 -10.06 -9.75
CA ALA A 453 -6.59 -10.37 -8.34
C ALA A 453 -5.51 -11.29 -7.78
N ALA A 454 -5.34 -11.29 -6.46
CA ALA A 454 -4.53 -12.26 -5.74
C ALA A 454 -5.29 -12.82 -4.53
N TYR A 455 -4.82 -13.96 -4.04
CA TYR A 455 -5.49 -14.74 -3.00
C TYR A 455 -4.49 -15.19 -1.94
N GLN A 456 -4.98 -15.26 -0.69
CA GLN A 456 -4.29 -15.86 0.44
C GLN A 456 -5.10 -17.04 0.95
N VAL A 457 -4.49 -18.23 0.96
CA VAL A 457 -5.02 -19.43 1.60
C VAL A 457 -4.34 -19.58 2.94
N LEU A 458 -5.13 -19.59 4.01
CA LEU A 458 -4.65 -19.77 5.38
C LEU A 458 -5.12 -21.11 5.91
N ILE A 459 -4.18 -21.97 6.27
CA ILE A 459 -4.44 -23.32 6.78
C ILE A 459 -3.92 -23.43 8.20
N THR A 460 -4.80 -23.85 9.11
CA THR A 460 -4.52 -23.99 10.55
C THR A 460 -5.12 -25.27 11.08
N PRO A 461 -4.65 -25.85 12.21
CA PRO A 461 -5.44 -26.85 12.93
C PRO A 461 -6.84 -26.34 13.22
N ALA A 462 -7.81 -27.25 13.31
CA ALA A 462 -9.20 -26.92 13.63
C ALA A 462 -9.32 -25.99 14.85
N GLN A 463 -9.91 -24.82 14.65
CA GLN A 463 -10.03 -23.74 15.62
C GLN A 463 -11.29 -23.91 16.47
N ASP A 464 -11.42 -23.12 17.54
CA ASP A 464 -12.66 -23.04 18.33
C ASP A 464 -13.59 -21.91 17.85
N ARG A 465 -13.11 -21.02 16.97
CA ARG A 465 -13.96 -19.98 16.35
C ARG A 465 -14.70 -20.54 15.14
N THR A 466 -15.86 -19.97 14.84
CA THR A 466 -16.57 -20.23 13.59
C THR A 466 -15.91 -19.46 12.45
N LEU A 467 -15.67 -20.14 11.33
CA LEU A 467 -15.18 -19.54 10.09
C LEU A 467 -16.38 -19.07 9.25
N VAL A 468 -16.30 -17.87 8.69
CA VAL A 468 -17.38 -17.26 7.92
C VAL A 468 -16.81 -16.66 6.63
N ALA A 469 -17.34 -17.09 5.49
CA ALA A 469 -17.14 -16.40 4.21
C ALA A 469 -18.25 -15.35 4.02
N GLY A 470 -17.91 -14.22 3.40
CA GLY A 470 -18.91 -13.18 3.10
C GLY A 470 -19.60 -12.57 4.33
N GLY A 471 -18.86 -12.35 5.42
CA GLY A 471 -19.42 -11.84 6.68
C GLY A 471 -20.12 -10.48 6.59
N VAL A 472 -19.77 -9.68 5.58
CA VAL A 472 -20.50 -8.46 5.18
C VAL A 472 -20.91 -8.63 3.72
N TRP A 473 -22.18 -8.33 3.43
CA TRP A 473 -22.68 -8.42 2.06
C TRP A 473 -22.03 -7.36 1.18
N THR A 474 -21.56 -7.79 0.00
CA THR A 474 -21.03 -6.90 -1.03
C THR A 474 -21.41 -7.42 -2.40
N ALA A 475 -21.67 -6.51 -3.33
CA ALA A 475 -21.78 -6.78 -4.76
C ALA A 475 -20.79 -5.91 -5.53
N SER A 476 -20.38 -6.34 -6.72
CA SER A 476 -19.58 -5.54 -7.64
C SER A 476 -20.07 -5.69 -9.07
N ALA A 477 -19.71 -4.73 -9.92
CA ALA A 477 -19.90 -4.77 -11.36
C ALA A 477 -18.74 -4.07 -12.05
N GLU A 478 -18.16 -4.72 -13.06
CA GLU A 478 -17.23 -4.04 -13.98
C GLU A 478 -18.00 -2.98 -14.76
N ALA A 479 -17.43 -1.78 -14.91
CA ALA A 479 -18.16 -0.63 -15.45
C ALA A 479 -18.62 -0.89 -16.89
N GLU A 480 -17.81 -1.60 -17.68
CA GLU A 480 -18.12 -1.98 -19.06
C GLU A 480 -19.24 -3.01 -19.19
N GLN A 481 -19.62 -3.67 -18.09
CA GLN A 481 -20.75 -4.62 -18.03
C GLN A 481 -22.07 -3.95 -17.63
N THR A 482 -22.05 -2.65 -17.30
CA THR A 482 -23.26 -1.89 -17.01
C THR A 482 -23.96 -1.45 -18.30
N THR A 483 -25.22 -1.00 -18.19
CA THR A 483 -25.89 -0.41 -19.36
C THR A 483 -25.38 1.01 -19.57
N LEU A 484 -24.52 1.18 -20.58
CA LEU A 484 -23.87 2.45 -20.90
C LEU A 484 -24.71 3.30 -21.86
N THR A 485 -24.73 4.61 -21.64
CA THR A 485 -25.27 5.60 -22.57
C THR A 485 -24.26 6.73 -22.73
N SER A 486 -23.97 7.14 -23.98
CA SER A 486 -23.04 8.24 -24.27
C SER A 486 -21.66 8.12 -23.58
N ALA A 487 -21.15 6.89 -23.49
CA ALA A 487 -19.83 6.56 -22.94
C ALA A 487 -19.14 5.53 -23.85
N THR A 488 -17.84 5.35 -23.69
CA THR A 488 -17.01 4.49 -24.53
C THR A 488 -16.26 3.48 -23.68
N VAL A 489 -16.28 2.20 -24.05
CA VAL A 489 -15.43 1.17 -23.45
C VAL A 489 -14.05 1.21 -24.14
N TYR A 490 -12.98 1.19 -23.35
CA TYR A 490 -11.60 1.14 -23.83
C TYR A 490 -10.93 -0.16 -23.36
N ASP A 491 -10.20 -0.82 -24.26
CA ASP A 491 -9.38 -1.97 -23.90
C ASP A 491 -8.05 -1.52 -23.31
N GLN A 492 -7.72 -2.08 -22.14
CA GLN A 492 -6.48 -1.86 -21.40
C GLN A 492 -5.61 -3.12 -21.50
N ASP A 493 -5.06 -3.35 -22.69
CA ASP A 493 -4.17 -4.47 -22.96
C ASP A 493 -2.96 -4.46 -21.99
N PRO A 494 -2.77 -5.52 -21.16
CA PRO A 494 -1.67 -5.60 -20.22
C PRO A 494 -0.28 -5.67 -20.87
N ARG A 495 -0.19 -5.92 -22.18
CA ARG A 495 1.06 -5.88 -22.95
C ARG A 495 1.19 -4.64 -23.83
N GLY A 496 0.11 -3.85 -23.93
CA GLY A 496 0.09 -2.64 -24.73
C GLY A 496 1.09 -1.60 -24.21
N GLY A 497 1.74 -0.88 -25.12
CA GLY A 497 2.67 0.19 -24.75
C GLY A 497 3.95 -0.27 -24.04
N GLY A 498 4.31 -1.56 -24.14
CA GLY A 498 5.58 -2.06 -23.59
C GLY A 498 5.66 -2.08 -22.06
N GLY A 499 4.52 -2.10 -21.37
CA GLY A 499 4.44 -2.07 -19.89
C GLY A 499 4.12 -0.71 -19.31
N TRP A 500 4.07 0.34 -20.14
CA TRP A 500 3.75 1.72 -19.76
C TRP A 500 2.25 2.03 -19.67
N LYS A 501 1.44 1.08 -19.19
CA LYS A 501 0.00 1.23 -18.99
C LYS A 501 -0.41 0.81 -17.59
N PHE A 502 -1.36 1.53 -16.99
CA PHE A 502 -2.01 1.05 -15.77
C PHE A 502 -3.16 0.11 -16.13
N LEU A 503 -3.27 -0.98 -15.38
CA LEU A 503 -4.27 -2.01 -15.61
C LEU A 503 -5.64 -1.57 -15.08
N ALA A 504 -6.69 -2.16 -15.66
CA ALA A 504 -8.10 -2.01 -15.26
C ALA A 504 -8.67 -3.41 -15.02
N SER A 505 -9.58 -3.58 -14.07
CA SER A 505 -10.18 -4.90 -13.83
C SER A 505 -10.95 -5.38 -15.06
N GLY A 506 -10.91 -6.68 -15.32
CA GLY A 506 -11.46 -7.24 -16.56
C GLY A 506 -10.70 -6.84 -17.83
N GLY A 507 -9.63 -6.02 -17.72
CA GLY A 507 -8.83 -5.52 -18.85
C GLY A 507 -9.49 -4.39 -19.62
N ARG A 508 -10.53 -3.74 -19.08
CA ARG A 508 -11.28 -2.66 -19.73
C ARG A 508 -11.66 -1.59 -18.73
N ASP A 509 -11.86 -0.38 -19.23
CA ASP A 509 -12.53 0.68 -18.49
C ASP A 509 -13.51 1.44 -19.38
N VAL A 510 -14.35 2.26 -18.77
CA VAL A 510 -15.31 3.12 -19.44
C VAL A 510 -14.86 4.56 -19.30
N GLY A 511 -14.73 5.28 -20.42
CA GLY A 511 -14.44 6.71 -20.44
C GLY A 511 -15.41 7.47 -21.33
N SER A 512 -14.99 8.66 -21.79
CA SER A 512 -15.86 9.59 -22.52
C SER A 512 -17.12 9.95 -21.72
N PHE A 513 -17.00 10.12 -20.41
CA PHE A 513 -18.11 10.48 -19.53
C PHE A 513 -18.38 12.00 -19.56
N ASN A 514 -18.24 12.59 -20.75
CA ASN A 514 -18.11 14.02 -20.99
C ASN A 514 -19.30 14.64 -21.72
N ARG A 515 -20.45 13.97 -21.73
CA ARG A 515 -21.70 14.50 -22.27
C ARG A 515 -22.74 14.57 -21.15
N PRO A 516 -23.65 15.56 -21.13
CA PRO A 516 -24.73 15.59 -20.14
C PRO A 516 -25.56 14.29 -20.08
N THR A 517 -25.60 13.53 -21.18
CA THR A 517 -26.30 12.25 -21.30
C THR A 517 -25.45 11.03 -20.93
N SER A 518 -24.17 11.20 -20.58
CA SER A 518 -23.28 10.10 -20.19
C SER A 518 -23.78 9.46 -18.89
N LYS A 519 -24.05 8.14 -18.93
CA LYS A 519 -24.44 7.36 -17.76
C LYS A 519 -24.06 5.88 -17.85
N ALA A 520 -23.95 5.26 -16.68
CA ALA A 520 -23.72 3.84 -16.45
C ALA A 520 -24.77 3.31 -15.47
N ASP A 521 -25.66 2.42 -15.93
CA ASP A 521 -26.76 1.87 -15.13
C ASP A 521 -26.45 0.44 -14.68
N TRP A 522 -26.37 0.24 -13.36
CA TRP A 522 -26.16 -1.05 -12.71
C TRP A 522 -27.41 -1.50 -11.95
N THR A 523 -27.98 -2.64 -12.33
CA THR A 523 -29.04 -3.31 -11.56
C THR A 523 -28.42 -4.17 -10.46
N VAL A 524 -28.88 -4.00 -9.23
CA VAL A 524 -28.44 -4.79 -8.07
C VAL A 524 -29.62 -5.15 -7.17
N THR A 525 -29.57 -6.31 -6.53
CA THR A 525 -30.55 -6.72 -5.51
C THR A 525 -29.87 -6.69 -4.15
N VAL A 526 -30.35 -5.83 -3.24
CA VAL A 526 -29.80 -5.71 -1.89
C VAL A 526 -30.62 -6.53 -0.89
N PRO A 527 -29.97 -7.18 0.10
CA PRO A 527 -30.62 -8.19 0.94
C PRO A 527 -31.54 -7.61 2.02
N ARG A 528 -31.38 -6.33 2.39
CA ARG A 528 -32.16 -5.69 3.45
C ARG A 528 -32.24 -4.18 3.25
N THR A 529 -33.16 -3.53 3.97
CA THR A 529 -33.19 -2.07 4.07
C THR A 529 -32.07 -1.59 4.97
N GLY A 530 -31.32 -0.58 4.53
CA GLY A 530 -30.14 -0.13 5.27
C GLY A 530 -29.31 0.93 4.57
N ARG A 531 -28.07 1.09 5.01
CA ARG A 531 -27.07 2.00 4.43
C ARG A 531 -26.02 1.20 3.68
N TYR A 532 -25.71 1.64 2.46
CA TYR A 532 -24.77 0.98 1.58
C TYR A 532 -23.71 1.96 1.11
N ARG A 533 -22.43 1.58 1.23
CA ARG A 533 -21.33 2.32 0.62
C ARG A 533 -21.24 1.91 -0.85
N PHE A 534 -21.49 2.85 -1.74
CA PHE A 534 -21.18 2.76 -3.16
C PHE A 534 -19.78 3.32 -3.41
N GLN A 535 -18.90 2.48 -3.94
CA GLN A 535 -17.54 2.85 -4.32
C GLN A 535 -17.41 2.80 -5.83
N VAL A 536 -16.78 3.84 -6.40
CA VAL A 536 -16.36 3.88 -7.79
C VAL A 536 -14.85 3.82 -7.86
N ILE A 537 -14.30 2.83 -8.54
CA ILE A 537 -12.90 2.81 -8.95
C ILE A 537 -12.81 3.53 -10.30
N GLY A 538 -11.96 4.56 -10.40
CA GLY A 538 -11.94 5.45 -11.56
C GLY A 538 -10.86 6.54 -11.50
N GLY A 539 -10.60 7.21 -12.62
CA GLY A 539 -9.54 8.22 -12.73
C GLY A 539 -10.06 9.61 -13.04
N ALA A 540 -9.89 10.56 -12.10
CA ALA A 540 -10.15 12.00 -12.28
C ALA A 540 -8.81 12.75 -12.51
N PRO A 541 -8.44 13.15 -13.73
CA PRO A 541 -7.09 13.46 -14.11
C PRO A 541 -6.71 14.89 -13.77
N GLY A 542 -5.84 15.04 -12.80
CA GLY A 542 -5.21 16.31 -12.45
C GLY A 542 -6.13 17.35 -11.83
N VAL A 543 -7.45 17.09 -11.76
CA VAL A 543 -8.45 17.96 -11.13
C VAL A 543 -9.52 17.12 -10.44
N PRO A 544 -10.10 17.63 -9.32
CA PRO A 544 -11.24 16.97 -8.68
C PRO A 544 -12.48 17.11 -9.57
N GLY A 545 -13.40 16.15 -9.47
CA GLY A 545 -14.58 16.07 -10.34
C GLY A 545 -15.78 15.42 -9.67
N ARG A 546 -16.92 15.42 -10.37
CA ARG A 546 -18.20 14.96 -9.80
C ARG A 546 -19.01 14.13 -10.77
N HIS A 547 -19.65 13.11 -10.22
CA HIS A 547 -20.80 12.43 -10.82
C HIS A 547 -22.03 12.54 -9.91
N ALA A 548 -23.21 12.25 -10.45
CA ALA A 548 -24.44 12.06 -9.67
C ALA A 548 -24.87 10.59 -9.73
N LEU A 549 -25.09 10.00 -8.56
CA LEU A 549 -25.63 8.65 -8.41
C LEU A 549 -27.13 8.72 -8.13
N PHE A 550 -27.94 8.23 -9.05
CA PHE A 550 -29.39 8.08 -8.87
C PHE A 550 -29.73 6.67 -8.41
N VAL A 551 -30.74 6.57 -7.54
CA VAL A 551 -31.35 5.31 -7.13
C VAL A 551 -32.75 5.27 -7.72
N ASP A 552 -33.01 4.31 -8.61
CA ASP A 552 -34.29 4.15 -9.31
C ASP A 552 -34.78 5.45 -9.95
N ASP A 553 -33.88 6.12 -10.69
CA ASP A 553 -34.11 7.42 -11.35
C ASP A 553 -34.46 8.59 -10.39
N ALA A 554 -34.28 8.43 -9.08
CA ALA A 554 -34.57 9.43 -8.06
C ALA A 554 -33.40 9.67 -7.08
N ASN A 555 -33.56 10.67 -6.21
CA ASN A 555 -32.70 10.95 -5.05
C ASN A 555 -31.19 11.01 -5.37
N PRO A 556 -30.76 11.87 -6.31
CA PRO A 556 -29.36 11.91 -6.70
C PRO A 556 -28.45 12.25 -5.52
N THR A 557 -27.37 11.51 -5.39
CA THR A 557 -26.28 11.80 -4.45
C THR A 557 -25.02 12.12 -5.24
N ILE A 558 -24.32 13.20 -4.88
CA ILE A 558 -23.05 13.55 -5.54
C ILE A 558 -21.97 12.57 -5.12
N VAL A 559 -21.30 11.98 -6.10
CA VAL A 559 -20.05 11.25 -5.95
C VAL A 559 -18.92 12.24 -6.23
N GLN A 560 -18.19 12.61 -5.18
CA GLN A 560 -17.09 13.57 -5.26
C GLN A 560 -15.76 12.83 -5.40
N TYR A 561 -15.01 13.14 -6.45
CA TYR A 561 -13.69 12.59 -6.72
C TYR A 561 -12.62 13.61 -6.34
N THR A 562 -11.53 13.13 -5.73
CA THR A 562 -10.28 13.88 -5.64
C THR A 562 -9.52 13.76 -6.96
N ALA A 563 -8.61 14.69 -7.22
CA ALA A 563 -7.71 14.59 -8.36
C ALA A 563 -6.82 13.33 -8.25
N ASN A 564 -6.41 12.82 -9.40
CA ASN A 564 -5.41 11.78 -9.59
C ASN A 564 -4.26 12.29 -10.46
N LEU A 565 -3.14 11.57 -10.48
CA LEU A 565 -2.00 11.94 -11.31
C LEU A 565 -2.36 11.96 -12.80
N ALA A 566 -1.98 13.02 -13.50
CA ALA A 566 -2.27 13.18 -14.93
C ALA A 566 -1.24 14.05 -15.66
N LEU A 567 0.02 14.01 -15.23
CA LEU A 567 1.09 14.84 -15.79
C LEU A 567 1.56 14.35 -17.17
N THR A 568 1.47 13.04 -17.41
CA THR A 568 1.80 12.41 -18.69
C THR A 568 0.57 11.74 -19.31
N SER A 569 0.67 11.38 -20.58
CA SER A 569 -0.35 10.58 -21.29
C SER A 569 -0.51 9.16 -20.72
N TYR A 570 0.50 8.64 -20.01
CA TYR A 570 0.42 7.33 -19.35
C TYR A 570 -0.47 7.35 -18.12
N GLN A 571 -0.42 8.43 -17.33
CA GLN A 571 -1.21 8.55 -16.09
C GLN A 571 -2.60 9.11 -16.34
N LYS A 572 -2.74 10.06 -17.29
CA LYS A 572 -4.00 10.72 -17.59
C LYS A 572 -5.09 9.67 -17.90
N TRP A 573 -6.17 9.70 -17.10
CA TRP A 573 -7.29 8.74 -17.12
C TRP A 573 -7.00 7.31 -16.63
N GLN A 574 -5.74 6.94 -16.46
CA GLN A 574 -5.33 5.56 -16.13
C GLN A 574 -4.79 5.41 -14.70
N TYR A 575 -4.32 6.49 -14.07
CA TYR A 575 -3.90 6.50 -12.66
C TYR A 575 -5.12 6.52 -11.74
N ARG A 576 -5.87 5.41 -11.73
CA ARG A 576 -7.20 5.34 -11.11
C ARG A 576 -7.11 5.39 -9.58
N GLY A 577 -7.97 6.21 -8.99
CA GLY A 577 -8.28 6.27 -7.59
C GLY A 577 -9.62 5.62 -7.26
N SER A 578 -10.21 6.05 -6.15
CA SER A 578 -11.58 5.69 -5.80
C SER A 578 -12.34 6.86 -5.17
N ALA A 579 -13.65 6.85 -5.32
CA ALA A 579 -14.58 7.73 -4.61
C ALA A 579 -15.68 6.89 -3.95
N GLU A 580 -16.06 7.25 -2.72
CA GLU A 580 -17.02 6.51 -1.91
C GLU A 580 -18.16 7.43 -1.47
N VAL A 581 -19.40 6.91 -1.53
CA VAL A 581 -20.57 7.58 -0.97
C VAL A 581 -21.48 6.57 -0.28
N THR A 582 -22.13 6.96 0.82
CA THR A 582 -23.11 6.10 1.50
C THR A 582 -24.53 6.52 1.15
N ILE A 583 -25.31 5.58 0.61
CA ILE A 583 -26.71 5.78 0.21
C ILE A 583 -27.65 4.87 1.01
N PRO A 584 -28.87 5.32 1.33
CA PRO A 584 -29.92 4.44 1.85
C PRO A 584 -30.54 3.62 0.72
N LEU A 585 -30.78 2.33 0.96
CA LEU A 585 -31.52 1.45 0.04
C LEU A 585 -32.55 0.64 0.80
N THR A 586 -33.65 0.27 0.14
CA THR A 586 -34.63 -0.67 0.67
C THR A 586 -34.27 -2.10 0.29
N ALA A 587 -34.78 -3.11 0.99
CA ALA A 587 -34.61 -4.50 0.55
C ALA A 587 -35.22 -4.71 -0.85
N GLY A 588 -34.49 -5.36 -1.75
CA GLY A 588 -34.98 -5.69 -3.09
C GLY A 588 -34.09 -5.16 -4.21
N ARG A 589 -34.67 -5.14 -5.42
CA ARG A 589 -33.98 -4.79 -6.66
C ARG A 589 -33.99 -3.27 -6.86
N HIS A 590 -32.83 -2.71 -7.17
CA HIS A 590 -32.59 -1.30 -7.46
C HIS A 590 -31.77 -1.13 -8.74
N THR A 591 -31.95 0.01 -9.42
CA THR A 591 -31.03 0.49 -10.45
C THR A 591 -30.22 1.64 -9.88
N LEU A 592 -28.91 1.46 -9.82
CA LEU A 592 -27.93 2.49 -9.50
C LEU A 592 -27.41 3.09 -10.79
N SER A 593 -27.69 4.38 -11.01
CA SER A 593 -27.36 5.08 -12.26
C SER A 593 -26.35 6.19 -11.98
N LEU A 594 -25.09 5.97 -12.36
CA LEU A 594 -24.03 6.97 -12.24
C LEU A 594 -24.04 7.86 -13.50
N ARG A 595 -24.12 9.18 -13.32
CA ARG A 595 -24.35 10.14 -14.42
C ARG A 595 -23.38 11.32 -14.37
N ALA A 596 -23.05 11.83 -15.56
CA ALA A 596 -22.29 13.07 -15.73
C ALA A 596 -23.14 14.34 -15.52
N SER A 597 -24.45 14.22 -15.29
CA SER A 597 -25.39 15.33 -15.14
C SER A 597 -26.48 15.03 -14.12
N LEU A 598 -26.97 16.07 -13.44
CA LEU A 598 -28.16 16.01 -12.58
C LEU A 598 -29.47 16.14 -13.38
N ASP A 599 -29.47 16.91 -14.46
CA ASP A 599 -30.68 17.28 -15.20
C ASP A 599 -30.71 16.75 -16.65
N GLY A 600 -29.63 16.10 -17.08
CA GLY A 600 -29.46 15.57 -18.44
C GLY A 600 -29.08 16.61 -19.48
N THR A 601 -28.86 17.87 -19.09
CA THR A 601 -28.56 19.00 -19.98
C THR A 601 -27.25 19.72 -19.64
N SER A 602 -26.89 19.77 -18.35
CA SER A 602 -25.69 20.45 -17.86
C SER A 602 -24.69 19.43 -17.33
N LEU A 603 -23.44 19.50 -17.77
CA LEU A 603 -22.37 18.68 -17.20
C LEU A 603 -22.09 19.08 -15.76
N LEU A 604 -21.87 18.06 -14.92
CA LEU A 604 -21.25 18.27 -13.63
C LEU A 604 -19.77 18.66 -13.82
N PRO A 605 -19.19 19.40 -12.84
CA PRO A 605 -17.80 19.81 -12.89
C PRO A 605 -16.84 18.62 -13.11
N ASN A 606 -16.00 18.72 -14.14
CA ASN A 606 -14.99 17.73 -14.50
C ASN A 606 -15.53 16.28 -14.51
N ALA A 607 -16.71 16.07 -15.09
CA ALA A 607 -17.39 14.79 -15.14
C ALA A 607 -16.80 13.79 -16.15
N ASP A 608 -15.89 14.20 -17.04
CA ASP A 608 -15.09 13.21 -17.77
C ASP A 608 -14.21 12.54 -16.71
N ILE A 609 -14.53 11.29 -16.36
CA ILE A 609 -13.87 10.48 -15.34
C ILE A 609 -13.96 9.05 -15.85
N THR A 610 -12.83 8.34 -15.87
CA THR A 610 -12.85 6.92 -16.25
C THR A 610 -13.44 6.07 -15.13
N LEU A 611 -14.12 5.00 -15.49
CA LEU A 611 -14.80 4.09 -14.59
C LEU A 611 -14.28 2.68 -14.87
N ASP A 612 -13.69 2.06 -13.85
CA ASP A 612 -13.18 0.69 -13.91
C ASP A 612 -14.25 -0.27 -13.36
N LYS A 613 -14.63 -0.05 -12.09
CA LYS A 613 -15.53 -0.96 -11.37
C LYS A 613 -16.34 -0.24 -10.31
N PHE A 614 -17.53 -0.78 -10.04
CA PHE A 614 -18.38 -0.39 -8.93
C PHE A 614 -18.43 -1.46 -7.84
N LEU A 615 -18.47 -1.04 -6.58
CA LEU A 615 -18.73 -1.90 -5.43
C LEU A 615 -19.87 -1.31 -4.60
N LEU A 616 -20.75 -2.18 -4.09
CA LEU A 616 -21.80 -1.82 -3.14
C LEU A 616 -21.68 -2.71 -1.91
N THR A 617 -21.36 -2.13 -0.76
CA THR A 617 -21.14 -2.85 0.50
C THR A 617 -22.17 -2.42 1.54
N ASP A 618 -22.76 -3.39 2.25
CA ASP A 618 -23.68 -3.11 3.36
C ASP A 618 -22.92 -2.61 4.60
N VAL A 619 -23.18 -1.36 4.98
CA VAL A 619 -22.53 -0.69 6.12
C VAL A 619 -23.52 -0.29 7.20
N THR A 620 -24.74 -0.84 7.17
CA THR A 620 -25.84 -0.46 8.07
C THR A 620 -25.46 -0.59 9.54
N ASP A 621 -24.68 -1.62 9.90
CA ASP A 621 -24.25 -1.91 11.27
C ASP A 621 -22.82 -1.41 11.55
N GLY A 622 -22.37 -0.39 10.82
CA GLY A 622 -21.03 0.18 10.96
C GLY A 622 -19.90 -0.72 10.43
N GLU A 623 -20.21 -1.62 9.50
CA GLU A 623 -19.28 -2.55 8.83
C GLU A 623 -18.32 -3.29 9.78
N PRO A 624 -18.83 -4.20 10.65
CA PRO A 624 -17.98 -4.96 11.56
C PRO A 624 -16.91 -5.76 10.82
N THR A 625 -15.66 -5.36 10.96
CA THR A 625 -14.51 -5.98 10.27
C THR A 625 -13.68 -6.77 11.27
N SER A 626 -13.52 -8.08 11.01
CA SER A 626 -12.85 -9.00 11.93
C SER A 626 -11.41 -9.29 11.51
N TYR A 627 -10.50 -9.23 12.48
CA TYR A 627 -9.08 -9.57 12.36
C TYR A 627 -8.79 -10.75 13.30
N PRO A 628 -8.96 -12.00 12.85
CA PRO A 628 -8.74 -13.16 13.68
C PRO A 628 -7.26 -13.30 14.06
N ALA A 629 -6.97 -13.94 15.19
CA ALA A 629 -5.60 -14.19 15.64
C ALA A 629 -4.74 -14.84 14.53
N SER A 630 -5.32 -15.69 13.69
CA SER A 630 -4.58 -16.35 12.61
C SER A 630 -3.96 -15.39 11.58
N THR A 631 -4.42 -14.14 11.47
CA THR A 631 -3.93 -13.13 10.51
C THR A 631 -3.01 -12.06 11.12
N LEU A 632 -2.69 -12.16 12.41
CA LEU A 632 -1.85 -11.19 13.12
C LEU A 632 -0.36 -11.54 13.00
N ARG A 633 0.51 -10.56 13.26
CA ARG A 633 1.96 -10.78 13.44
C ARG A 633 2.29 -10.91 14.92
N TYR A 634 3.30 -11.72 15.24
CA TYR A 634 3.69 -12.02 16.62
C TYR A 634 5.17 -11.80 16.85
N THR A 635 5.53 -11.21 17.98
CA THR A 635 6.92 -11.04 18.40
C THR A 635 7.08 -11.25 19.90
N GLY A 636 8.33 -11.38 20.35
CA GLY A 636 8.69 -11.50 21.77
C GLY A 636 8.07 -12.70 22.48
N GLY A 637 7.82 -13.79 21.75
CA GLY A 637 7.29 -15.05 22.29
C GLY A 637 5.76 -15.18 22.23
N ALA A 638 5.02 -14.15 21.80
CA ALA A 638 3.61 -14.30 21.44
C ALA A 638 3.47 -15.31 20.28
N ARG A 639 2.39 -16.10 20.28
CA ARG A 639 2.10 -17.08 19.22
C ARG A 639 0.68 -17.63 19.29
N LEU A 640 0.23 -18.27 18.22
CA LEU A 640 -0.99 -19.08 18.25
C LEU A 640 -0.86 -20.31 19.16
N THR A 641 -1.96 -20.71 19.80
CA THR A 641 -2.07 -21.92 20.60
C THR A 641 -3.27 -22.77 20.20
N TYR A 642 -3.08 -24.09 20.29
CA TYR A 642 -4.11 -25.10 19.98
C TYR A 642 -4.23 -26.15 21.08
N ARG A 643 -3.57 -25.91 22.23
CA ARG A 643 -3.54 -26.85 23.36
C ARG A 643 -4.60 -26.54 24.42
N SER A 644 -5.16 -25.33 24.39
CA SER A 644 -6.11 -24.84 25.38
C SER A 644 -7.55 -25.14 24.92
N PRO A 645 -8.31 -26.01 25.60
CA PRO A 645 -9.70 -26.27 25.24
C PRO A 645 -10.56 -24.99 25.29
N GLY A 646 -11.34 -24.74 24.24
CA GLY A 646 -12.15 -23.54 24.09
C GLY A 646 -11.35 -22.29 23.70
N ALA A 647 -10.07 -22.45 23.36
CA ALA A 647 -9.18 -21.39 22.89
C ALA A 647 -8.23 -21.89 21.77
N ARG A 648 -8.59 -22.95 21.04
CA ARG A 648 -7.81 -23.41 19.87
C ARG A 648 -7.83 -22.34 18.79
N GLY A 649 -6.67 -22.00 18.25
CA GLY A 649 -6.48 -20.93 17.28
C GLY A 649 -6.40 -19.53 17.89
N HIS A 650 -6.40 -19.39 19.22
CA HIS A 650 -6.19 -18.08 19.87
C HIS A 650 -4.69 -17.77 19.97
N ALA A 651 -4.34 -16.49 20.04
CA ALA A 651 -2.99 -16.04 20.35
C ALA A 651 -2.73 -16.03 21.86
N ASP A 652 -1.70 -16.75 22.31
CA ASP A 652 -1.15 -16.58 23.66
C ASP A 652 -0.18 -15.40 23.67
N ILE A 653 -0.62 -14.28 24.25
CA ILE A 653 0.17 -13.05 24.39
C ILE A 653 0.51 -12.91 25.87
N ARG A 654 1.74 -13.24 26.25
CA ARG A 654 2.21 -13.25 27.64
C ARG A 654 3.66 -12.84 27.78
N GLY A 655 3.94 -11.93 28.71
CA GLY A 655 5.29 -11.49 29.08
C GLY A 655 5.62 -10.10 28.57
N ALA A 656 6.70 -9.50 29.08
CA ALA A 656 7.02 -8.10 28.82
C ALA A 656 7.35 -7.81 27.34
N GLY A 657 7.96 -8.76 26.63
CA GLY A 657 8.28 -8.63 25.21
C GLY A 657 7.17 -9.07 24.26
N ALA A 658 6.19 -9.85 24.73
CA ALA A 658 5.20 -10.49 23.88
C ALA A 658 4.20 -9.48 23.32
N ARG A 659 4.01 -9.51 22.00
CA ARG A 659 3.14 -8.58 21.29
C ARG A 659 2.45 -9.24 20.10
N ALA A 660 1.21 -8.86 19.86
CA ALA A 660 0.50 -9.13 18.61
C ALA A 660 0.19 -7.82 17.87
N ASP A 661 0.49 -7.76 16.58
CA ASP A 661 0.28 -6.59 15.73
C ASP A 661 -0.85 -6.87 14.74
N ALA A 662 -1.79 -5.93 14.64
CA ALA A 662 -2.87 -5.91 13.67
C ALA A 662 -2.84 -4.62 12.86
N TYR A 663 -3.09 -4.71 11.55
CA TYR A 663 -3.21 -3.56 10.67
C TYR A 663 -4.68 -3.43 10.28
N VAL A 664 -5.37 -2.50 10.94
CA VAL A 664 -6.81 -2.33 10.80
C VAL A 664 -7.12 -1.21 9.83
N HIS A 665 -8.08 -1.45 8.94
CA HIS A 665 -8.54 -0.47 7.97
C HIS A 665 -9.73 0.33 8.52
N ALA A 666 -9.75 1.64 8.26
CA ALA A 666 -10.90 2.52 8.42
C ALA A 666 -11.19 3.25 7.09
N TRP A 667 -12.44 3.20 6.62
CA TRP A 667 -12.84 3.87 5.37
C TRP A 667 -12.87 5.39 5.48
N GLU A 668 -13.17 5.90 6.67
CA GLU A 668 -13.26 7.31 7.01
C GLU A 668 -12.51 7.55 8.32
N THR A 669 -11.90 8.72 8.44
CA THR A 669 -11.42 9.19 9.75
C THR A 669 -12.62 9.39 10.70
N GLY A 670 -12.48 8.98 11.95
CA GLY A 670 -13.53 9.15 12.96
C GLY A 670 -13.55 8.06 14.02
N TYR A 671 -14.59 8.06 14.85
CA TYR A 671 -14.69 7.10 15.94
C TYR A 671 -15.09 5.71 15.48
N HIS A 672 -14.39 4.73 16.05
CA HIS A 672 -14.63 3.31 15.88
C HIS A 672 -14.60 2.60 17.24
N ASP A 673 -15.43 1.58 17.37
CA ASP A 673 -15.33 0.61 18.46
C ASP A 673 -14.33 -0.47 18.06
N LEU A 674 -13.22 -0.56 18.81
CA LEU A 674 -12.26 -1.65 18.73
C LEU A 674 -12.57 -2.67 19.82
N SER A 675 -13.06 -3.84 19.43
CA SER A 675 -13.42 -4.93 20.33
C SER A 675 -12.38 -6.05 20.31
N LEU A 676 -11.91 -6.46 21.49
CA LEU A 676 -11.02 -7.59 21.71
C LEU A 676 -11.84 -8.75 22.28
N ASP A 677 -11.90 -9.86 21.55
CA ASP A 677 -12.47 -11.12 22.04
C ASP A 677 -11.34 -12.01 22.56
N TYR A 678 -11.31 -12.32 23.86
CA TYR A 678 -10.22 -13.07 24.46
C TYR A 678 -10.65 -13.90 25.67
N ARG A 679 -9.77 -14.81 26.09
CA ARG A 679 -9.92 -15.60 27.31
C ARG A 679 -8.79 -15.30 28.27
N SER A 680 -9.08 -15.41 29.56
CA SER A 680 -8.10 -15.27 30.63
C SER A 680 -8.12 -16.51 31.54
N THR A 681 -6.95 -16.86 32.07
CA THR A 681 -6.79 -17.95 33.05
C THR A 681 -6.87 -17.45 34.50
N ALA A 682 -6.67 -16.16 34.73
CA ALA A 682 -6.76 -15.46 36.00
C ALA A 682 -7.13 -13.99 35.76
N ALA A 683 -7.11 -13.16 36.81
CA ALA A 683 -7.18 -11.71 36.65
C ALA A 683 -5.98 -11.20 35.84
N THR A 684 -6.23 -10.45 34.77
CA THR A 684 -5.21 -10.00 33.82
C THR A 684 -5.61 -8.68 33.17
N ALA A 685 -4.65 -8.02 32.52
CA ALA A 685 -4.86 -6.83 31.72
C ALA A 685 -4.06 -6.91 30.43
N ALA A 686 -4.54 -6.22 29.40
CA ALA A 686 -3.85 -6.04 28.14
C ALA A 686 -3.77 -4.55 27.79
N GLU A 687 -2.60 -4.11 27.38
CA GLU A 687 -2.35 -2.78 26.83
C GLU A 687 -2.71 -2.78 25.34
N VAL A 688 -3.36 -1.71 24.91
CA VAL A 688 -3.71 -1.45 23.52
C VAL A 688 -3.02 -0.16 23.09
N THR A 689 -2.20 -0.26 22.06
CA THR A 689 -1.50 0.86 21.42
C THR A 689 -2.01 0.99 19.99
N VAL A 690 -2.26 2.22 19.54
CA VAL A 690 -2.68 2.55 18.17
C VAL A 690 -1.70 3.56 17.59
N ASN A 691 -1.12 3.25 16.43
CA ASN A 691 -0.16 4.09 15.71
C ASN A 691 0.99 4.60 16.63
N GLY A 692 1.51 3.70 17.48
CA GLY A 692 2.60 4.01 18.42
C GLY A 692 2.18 4.71 19.72
N ARG A 693 0.92 5.14 19.88
CA ARG A 693 0.40 5.75 21.12
C ARG A 693 -0.43 4.75 21.93
N ARG A 694 -0.14 4.61 23.22
CA ARG A 694 -0.98 3.83 24.14
C ARG A 694 -2.35 4.50 24.28
N VAL A 695 -3.43 3.81 23.93
CA VAL A 695 -4.79 4.36 23.98
C VAL A 695 -5.65 3.78 25.10
N ALA A 696 -5.38 2.54 25.53
CA ALA A 696 -6.19 1.91 26.55
C ALA A 696 -5.46 0.78 27.30
N THR A 697 -6.03 0.42 28.45
CA THR A 697 -5.76 -0.85 29.12
C THR A 697 -7.08 -1.53 29.40
N VAL A 698 -7.27 -2.72 28.83
CA VAL A 698 -8.45 -3.54 29.07
C VAL A 698 -8.14 -4.60 30.12
N ALA A 699 -9.12 -4.97 30.95
CA ALA A 699 -8.89 -5.88 32.06
C ALA A 699 -9.97 -6.93 32.18
N ALA A 700 -9.55 -8.18 32.37
CA ALA A 700 -10.42 -9.28 32.76
C ALA A 700 -10.25 -9.53 34.26
N PRO A 701 -11.31 -9.41 35.08
CA PRO A 701 -11.18 -9.44 36.54
C PRO A 701 -10.91 -10.84 37.11
N ARG A 702 -11.16 -11.90 36.33
CA ARG A 702 -10.97 -13.30 36.73
C ARG A 702 -10.89 -14.19 35.49
N ARG A 703 -10.69 -15.49 35.70
CA ARG A 703 -10.80 -16.52 34.65
C ARG A 703 -12.15 -16.43 33.92
N GLY A 704 -12.13 -16.43 32.59
CA GLY A 704 -13.34 -16.41 31.77
C GLY A 704 -13.08 -16.11 30.30
N SER A 705 -14.17 -16.02 29.54
CA SER A 705 -14.22 -15.46 28.19
C SER A 705 -14.77 -14.05 28.27
N TRP A 706 -14.16 -13.12 27.55
CA TRP A 706 -14.40 -11.70 27.69
C TRP A 706 -14.42 -11.02 26.32
N ARG A 707 -15.23 -9.97 26.23
CA ARG A 707 -15.11 -8.94 25.21
C ARG A 707 -14.77 -7.64 25.89
N SER A 708 -13.68 -7.01 25.48
CA SER A 708 -13.37 -5.63 25.88
C SER A 708 -13.50 -4.71 24.68
N THR A 709 -14.19 -3.59 24.83
CA THR A 709 -14.40 -2.62 23.75
C THR A 709 -13.87 -1.25 24.15
N VAL A 710 -13.05 -0.67 23.27
CA VAL A 710 -12.49 0.67 23.38
C VAL A 710 -13.05 1.51 22.24
N ARG A 711 -13.63 2.67 22.56
CA ARG A 711 -14.02 3.65 21.54
C ARG A 711 -12.89 4.63 21.31
N LEU A 712 -12.35 4.64 20.10
CA LEU A 712 -11.15 5.41 19.75
C LEU A 712 -11.29 6.05 18.37
N HIS A 713 -10.56 7.15 18.17
CA HIS A 713 -10.52 7.85 16.91
C HIS A 713 -9.46 7.18 16.00
N LEU A 714 -9.86 6.80 14.78
CA LEU A 714 -8.97 6.20 13.78
C LEU A 714 -8.82 7.15 12.60
N SER A 715 -7.65 7.13 11.98
CA SER A 715 -7.41 7.83 10.70
C SER A 715 -7.92 6.98 9.54
N GLN A 716 -8.38 7.60 8.45
CA GLN A 716 -8.69 6.89 7.21
C GLN A 716 -7.48 6.07 6.75
N GLY A 717 -7.73 4.88 6.24
CA GLY A 717 -6.72 3.95 5.80
C GLY A 717 -6.24 3.03 6.92
N ILE A 718 -4.94 2.77 6.97
CA ILE A 718 -4.35 1.76 7.84
C ILE A 718 -3.99 2.35 9.20
N ASN A 719 -4.37 1.64 10.26
CA ASN A 719 -4.00 1.93 11.63
C ASN A 719 -3.34 0.69 12.25
N GLU A 720 -2.16 0.86 12.84
CA GLU A 720 -1.45 -0.21 13.51
C GLU A 720 -1.94 -0.34 14.95
N VAL A 721 -2.46 -1.51 15.31
CA VAL A 721 -2.90 -1.86 16.66
C VAL A 721 -1.94 -2.88 17.26
N GLU A 722 -1.26 -2.54 18.35
CA GLU A 722 -0.41 -3.47 19.11
C GLU A 722 -1.09 -3.89 20.41
N ILE A 723 -1.11 -5.19 20.68
CA ILE A 723 -1.67 -5.79 21.91
C ILE A 723 -0.56 -6.44 22.73
N ARG A 724 -0.46 -6.07 24.01
CA ARG A 724 0.53 -6.62 24.96
C ARG A 724 -0.12 -7.04 26.26
N SER A 725 0.35 -8.12 26.88
CA SER A 725 -0.12 -8.52 28.21
C SER A 725 0.98 -9.20 29.03
N THR A 726 1.31 -8.64 30.19
CA THR A 726 2.34 -9.22 31.07
C THR A 726 1.89 -10.54 31.70
N LYS A 727 0.66 -10.60 32.22
CA LYS A 727 0.12 -11.80 32.90
C LYS A 727 -0.51 -12.81 31.94
N GLY A 728 -0.80 -12.40 30.71
CA GLY A 728 -1.26 -13.27 29.65
C GLY A 728 -2.74 -13.08 29.30
N ILE A 729 -3.04 -13.10 28.01
CA ILE A 729 -4.39 -13.30 27.45
C ILE A 729 -4.32 -14.35 26.33
N LEU A 730 -5.44 -15.03 26.08
CA LEU A 730 -5.65 -15.86 24.90
C LEU A 730 -6.59 -15.12 23.94
N LEU A 731 -6.05 -14.35 23.00
CA LEU A 731 -6.82 -13.50 22.07
C LEU A 731 -7.40 -14.32 20.92
N GLN A 732 -8.72 -14.30 20.73
CA GLN A 732 -9.38 -14.90 19.56
C GLN A 732 -9.23 -14.00 18.32
N GLY A 733 -9.40 -12.69 18.50
CA GLY A 733 -9.29 -11.71 17.42
C GLY A 733 -9.78 -10.33 17.83
N LEU A 734 -9.69 -9.40 16.89
CA LEU A 734 -10.15 -8.02 16.99
C LEU A 734 -11.35 -7.81 16.06
N THR A 735 -12.25 -6.90 16.42
CA THR A 735 -13.29 -6.39 15.52
C THR A 735 -13.31 -4.87 15.57
N THR A 736 -13.26 -4.21 14.43
CA THR A 736 -13.51 -2.76 14.30
C THR A 736 -14.92 -2.53 13.80
N THR A 737 -15.63 -1.56 14.38
CA THR A 737 -16.97 -1.15 13.93
C THR A 737 -17.07 0.37 13.96
N ARG A 738 -17.51 0.98 12.86
CA ARG A 738 -17.68 2.42 12.73
C ARG A 738 -18.76 2.92 13.71
N ALA A 739 -18.43 3.94 14.50
CA ALA A 739 -19.30 4.52 15.51
C ALA A 739 -19.65 5.99 15.16
N ALA A 740 -20.27 6.23 14.00
CA ALA A 740 -20.55 7.57 13.44
C ALA A 740 -21.23 8.56 14.41
N GLY A 741 -22.16 8.08 15.25
CA GLY A 741 -22.81 8.96 16.24
C GLY A 741 -21.84 9.60 17.25
N ALA A 742 -20.67 9.00 17.47
CA ALA A 742 -19.68 9.49 18.41
C ALA A 742 -18.79 10.62 17.84
N ASP A 743 -18.83 10.89 16.53
CA ASP A 743 -18.06 11.99 15.93
C ASP A 743 -18.52 13.37 16.40
N THR A 744 -19.71 13.44 17.01
CA THR A 744 -20.18 14.63 17.73
C THR A 744 -19.26 15.06 18.88
N ALA A 745 -18.34 14.20 19.33
CA ALA A 745 -17.32 14.56 20.32
C ALA A 745 -16.11 15.30 19.71
N ALA A 746 -15.93 15.25 18.39
CA ALA A 746 -14.90 16.00 17.69
C ALA A 746 -15.36 17.43 17.40
N VAL A 747 -14.41 18.36 17.32
CA VAL A 747 -14.67 19.75 16.97
C VAL A 747 -14.06 20.06 15.62
N THR A 748 -14.92 20.34 14.64
CA THR A 748 -14.50 20.80 13.31
C THR A 748 -14.55 22.31 13.22
N VAL A 749 -13.51 22.89 12.61
CA VAL A 749 -13.38 24.32 12.34
C VAL A 749 -13.00 24.48 10.87
N GLU A 750 -13.88 25.13 10.10
CA GLU A 750 -13.55 25.53 8.73
C GLU A 750 -12.38 26.50 8.74
N ALA A 751 -11.43 26.31 7.82
CA ALA A 751 -10.17 27.04 7.86
C ALA A 751 -10.39 28.53 7.60
N GLU A 752 -11.37 28.94 6.81
CA GLU A 752 -11.73 30.36 6.61
C GLU A 752 -12.31 31.04 7.86
N ASN A 753 -12.66 30.28 8.90
CA ASN A 753 -13.24 30.77 10.15
C ASN A 753 -12.24 30.86 11.32
N VAL A 754 -10.96 30.55 11.10
CA VAL A 754 -9.91 30.64 12.12
C VAL A 754 -9.36 32.07 12.25
N ILE A 755 -8.57 32.31 13.30
CA ILE A 755 -7.84 33.57 13.47
C ILE A 755 -6.57 33.52 12.60
N ARG A 756 -6.51 34.34 11.55
CA ARG A 756 -5.36 34.44 10.63
C ARG A 756 -4.37 35.51 11.08
N ARG A 757 -3.08 35.32 10.80
CA ARG A 757 -1.98 36.28 11.03
C ARG A 757 -1.08 36.36 9.80
N GLY A 758 -0.35 37.46 9.66
CA GLY A 758 0.61 37.66 8.56
C GLY A 758 -0.06 37.60 7.19
N ALA A 759 0.54 36.85 6.26
CA ALA A 759 0.11 36.70 4.88
C ALA A 759 -1.00 35.65 4.66
N VAL A 760 -1.42 34.94 5.72
CA VAL A 760 -2.44 33.88 5.59
C VAL A 760 -3.75 34.45 5.06
N SER A 761 -4.24 33.89 3.97
CA SER A 761 -5.38 34.41 3.21
C SER A 761 -6.37 33.31 2.85
N ILE A 762 -7.63 33.70 2.63
CA ILE A 762 -8.68 32.77 2.21
C ILE A 762 -8.58 32.57 0.69
N ALA A 763 -8.39 31.33 0.26
CA ALA A 763 -8.61 30.90 -1.11
C ALA A 763 -10.09 30.57 -1.30
N ARG A 764 -10.66 30.95 -2.45
CA ARG A 764 -12.03 30.57 -2.83
C ARG A 764 -12.01 29.80 -4.13
N TYR A 765 -12.79 28.72 -4.16
CA TYR A 765 -12.96 27.85 -5.31
C TYR A 765 -14.34 28.10 -5.93
N THR A 766 -14.47 27.84 -7.23
CA THR A 766 -15.76 27.91 -7.92
C THR A 766 -16.40 26.53 -7.97
N GLU A 767 -17.72 26.45 -8.07
CA GLU A 767 -18.42 25.17 -8.30
C GLU A 767 -17.87 24.46 -9.55
N ALA A 768 -17.59 25.22 -10.62
CA ALA A 768 -17.05 24.70 -11.87
C ALA A 768 -15.65 24.05 -11.72
N SER A 769 -14.91 24.35 -10.65
CA SER A 769 -13.61 23.74 -10.39
C SER A 769 -13.69 22.28 -9.96
N GLY A 770 -14.88 21.81 -9.56
CA GLY A 770 -15.09 20.47 -9.01
C GLY A 770 -14.46 20.24 -7.65
N SER A 771 -13.96 21.30 -6.99
CA SER A 771 -13.28 21.21 -5.70
C SER A 771 -14.13 20.49 -4.65
N ASN A 772 -13.43 19.69 -3.84
CA ASN A 772 -13.99 19.02 -2.67
C ASN A 772 -13.76 19.79 -1.36
N ALA A 773 -13.32 21.04 -1.41
CA ALA A 773 -13.24 21.92 -0.24
C ALA A 773 -14.64 22.21 0.34
N SER A 774 -14.76 22.18 1.66
CA SER A 774 -15.95 22.60 2.41
C SER A 774 -16.28 24.05 2.06
N GLY A 775 -17.55 24.34 1.76
CA GLY A 775 -17.97 25.71 1.45
C GLY A 775 -17.26 26.37 0.25
N LEU A 776 -16.48 25.59 -0.53
CA LEU A 776 -15.60 26.09 -1.59
C LEU A 776 -14.61 27.16 -1.12
N ALA A 777 -14.11 27.04 0.10
CA ALA A 777 -13.08 27.93 0.64
C ALA A 777 -12.00 27.15 1.39
N GLY A 778 -10.86 27.78 1.59
CA GLY A 778 -9.75 27.25 2.37
C GLY A 778 -8.75 28.35 2.70
N LEU A 779 -7.68 28.01 3.41
CA LEU A 779 -6.54 28.89 3.67
C LEU A 779 -5.36 28.53 2.78
N GLY A 780 -4.75 29.55 2.19
CA GLY A 780 -3.44 29.45 1.56
C GLY A 780 -2.44 30.42 2.20
N HIS A 781 -1.20 30.38 1.70
CA HIS A 781 -0.10 31.21 2.19
C HIS A 781 0.20 31.04 3.69
N VAL A 782 -0.04 29.83 4.23
CA VAL A 782 0.38 29.44 5.58
C VAL A 782 1.88 29.15 5.55
N GLY A 783 2.62 29.68 6.52
CA GLY A 783 4.07 29.51 6.61
C GLY A 783 4.89 30.46 5.72
N ASN A 784 6.11 30.07 5.39
CA ASN A 784 7.12 30.90 4.73
C ASN A 784 7.35 32.24 5.48
N GLY A 785 7.57 32.12 6.78
CA GLY A 785 7.74 33.23 7.71
C GLY A 785 7.03 32.99 9.04
N ALA A 786 7.71 33.28 10.16
CA ALA A 786 7.21 33.00 11.51
C ALA A 786 5.89 33.71 11.88
N ALA A 787 5.53 34.80 11.17
CA ALA A 787 4.29 35.55 11.40
C ALA A 787 3.07 35.00 10.61
N ASN A 788 3.30 34.14 9.62
CA ASN A 788 2.28 33.64 8.70
C ASN A 788 1.60 32.38 9.26
N THR A 789 0.84 32.57 10.32
CA THR A 789 0.21 31.49 11.09
C THR A 789 -1.31 31.63 11.11
N PHE A 790 -2.00 30.54 11.42
CA PHE A 790 -3.40 30.60 11.84
C PHE A 790 -3.60 29.97 13.22
N GLN A 791 -4.65 30.36 13.92
CA GLN A 791 -4.89 29.99 15.31
C GLN A 791 -6.31 29.48 15.51
N VAL A 792 -6.42 28.34 16.20
CA VAL A 792 -7.67 27.73 16.65
C VAL A 792 -7.79 27.90 18.16
N PRO A 793 -8.72 28.77 18.65
CA PRO A 793 -9.00 28.89 20.07
C PRO A 793 -9.57 27.59 20.65
N ARG A 794 -9.37 27.36 21.94
CA ARG A 794 -9.98 26.24 22.66
C ARG A 794 -11.50 26.30 22.60
N ARG A 795 -12.14 25.15 22.46
CA ARG A 795 -13.61 24.99 22.43
C ARG A 795 -14.01 23.73 23.22
N PRO A 796 -15.27 23.67 23.72
CA PRO A 796 -15.81 22.46 24.31
C PRO A 796 -15.57 21.25 23.39
N GLY A 797 -14.94 20.21 23.93
CA GLY A 797 -14.53 19.02 23.18
C GLY A 797 -13.01 18.83 23.16
N PHE A 798 -12.23 19.92 23.21
CA PHE A 798 -10.77 19.88 23.36
C PHE A 798 -10.23 20.98 24.31
N ASP A 799 -11.05 21.44 25.24
CA ASP A 799 -10.77 22.45 26.27
C ASP A 799 -10.14 21.86 27.55
N ARG A 800 -9.50 20.69 27.44
CA ARG A 800 -8.85 19.99 28.56
C ARG A 800 -7.50 19.41 28.14
N PRO A 801 -6.56 19.23 29.08
CA PRO A 801 -5.38 18.43 28.84
C PRO A 801 -5.75 16.99 28.50
N GLY A 802 -5.01 16.37 27.58
CA GLY A 802 -5.25 15.01 27.13
C GLY A 802 -4.68 14.74 25.74
N ASP A 803 -4.91 13.52 25.26
CA ASP A 803 -4.48 13.08 23.94
C ASP A 803 -5.58 13.33 22.90
N TYR A 804 -5.19 13.97 21.80
CA TYR A 804 -6.08 14.33 20.71
C TYR A 804 -5.46 13.93 19.37
N ASP A 805 -6.33 13.84 18.37
CA ASP A 805 -5.99 13.75 16.97
C ASP A 805 -6.44 15.04 16.28
N ILE A 806 -5.53 15.67 15.56
CA ILE A 806 -5.84 16.80 14.67
C ILE A 806 -5.87 16.28 13.25
N VAL A 807 -7.07 16.16 12.69
CA VAL A 807 -7.29 15.82 11.28
C VAL A 807 -7.23 17.12 10.49
N VAL A 808 -6.29 17.17 9.56
CA VAL A 808 -6.10 18.30 8.67
C VAL A 808 -6.58 17.89 7.28
N THR A 809 -7.61 18.55 6.77
CA THR A 809 -8.02 18.42 5.37
C THR A 809 -7.22 19.43 4.54
N TYR A 810 -6.41 18.95 3.61
CA TYR A 810 -5.34 19.73 3.00
C TYR A 810 -5.20 19.47 1.49
N ALA A 811 -4.68 20.48 0.77
CA ALA A 811 -4.23 20.34 -0.61
C ALA A 811 -2.75 20.73 -0.72
N ASN A 812 -2.01 19.96 -1.52
CA ASN A 812 -0.62 20.22 -1.84
C ASN A 812 -0.36 19.81 -3.28
N ALA A 813 -0.08 20.77 -4.16
CA ALA A 813 0.31 20.49 -5.54
C ALA A 813 1.67 21.09 -5.90
N GLU A 814 2.57 21.18 -4.91
CA GLU A 814 3.92 21.69 -5.15
C GLU A 814 4.81 20.65 -5.85
N LEU A 815 5.50 21.12 -6.89
CA LEU A 815 6.54 20.39 -7.62
C LEU A 815 7.82 21.23 -7.61
N GLY A 816 8.99 20.60 -7.55
CA GLY A 816 10.30 21.25 -7.60
C GLY A 816 11.15 20.72 -8.75
N GLY A 817 11.64 21.58 -9.64
CA GLY A 817 12.45 21.15 -10.80
C GLY A 817 11.61 20.40 -11.86
N SER A 818 12.28 19.70 -12.77
CA SER A 818 11.67 18.94 -13.86
C SER A 818 12.40 17.63 -14.10
N HIS A 819 11.67 16.57 -14.44
CA HIS A 819 12.23 15.28 -14.82
C HIS A 819 11.37 14.66 -15.93
N ASP A 820 11.99 13.84 -16.78
CA ASP A 820 11.39 13.42 -18.06
C ASP A 820 10.14 12.54 -17.94
N TYR A 821 9.95 11.87 -16.80
CA TYR A 821 8.87 10.89 -16.63
C TYR A 821 8.24 10.85 -15.24
N ASN A 822 8.96 11.23 -14.17
CA ASN A 822 8.44 11.25 -12.80
C ASN A 822 8.17 12.70 -12.31
N PRO A 823 7.02 12.98 -11.68
CA PRO A 823 6.83 14.22 -10.93
C PRO A 823 7.79 14.37 -9.76
N GLN A 824 8.41 15.55 -9.71
CA GLN A 824 9.27 15.96 -8.61
C GLN A 824 8.45 16.59 -7.49
N VAL A 825 7.72 15.74 -6.75
CA VAL A 825 6.81 16.19 -5.68
C VAL A 825 7.56 16.71 -4.45
N ILE A 826 6.95 17.67 -3.77
CA ILE A 826 7.41 18.18 -2.48
C ILE A 826 6.37 17.87 -1.41
N ASP A 827 6.78 17.22 -0.31
CA ASP A 827 5.93 17.05 0.85
C ASP A 827 6.00 18.32 1.72
N ARG A 828 4.87 19.00 1.92
CA ARG A 828 4.83 20.21 2.74
C ARG A 828 4.71 19.89 4.21
N ARG A 829 5.38 20.65 5.08
CA ARG A 829 5.28 20.50 6.54
C ARG A 829 4.30 21.51 7.14
N LEU A 830 3.46 21.05 8.07
CA LEU A 830 2.68 21.91 8.96
C LEU A 830 3.06 21.64 10.41
N ASN A 831 3.47 22.69 11.14
CA ASN A 831 3.67 22.62 12.58
C ASN A 831 2.38 23.06 13.29
N VAL A 832 2.09 22.43 14.42
CA VAL A 832 1.09 22.86 15.40
C VAL A 832 1.76 23.06 16.75
N THR A 833 1.49 24.17 17.41
CA THR A 833 2.01 24.50 18.74
C THR A 833 0.87 24.91 19.65
N GLU A 834 0.76 24.28 20.80
CA GLU A 834 -0.11 24.71 21.90
C GLU A 834 0.56 25.88 22.62
N ASN A 835 -0.11 27.02 22.71
CA ASN A 835 0.41 28.14 23.48
C ASN A 835 0.50 27.77 24.98
N GLY A 836 1.71 27.84 25.55
CA GLY A 836 1.99 27.37 26.91
C GLY A 836 2.18 25.86 27.05
N GLY A 837 2.19 25.11 25.93
CA GLY A 837 2.33 23.66 25.90
C GLY A 837 3.35 23.17 24.87
N GLY A 838 3.08 21.99 24.28
CA GLY A 838 3.98 21.32 23.34
C GLY A 838 3.75 21.67 21.86
N SER A 839 4.59 21.10 20.99
CA SER A 839 4.46 21.19 19.53
C SER A 839 4.46 19.80 18.90
N ALA A 840 3.81 19.69 17.74
CA ALA A 840 3.85 18.53 16.86
C ALA A 840 3.88 18.99 15.39
N TYR A 841 4.12 18.07 14.48
CA TYR A 841 4.07 18.35 13.04
C TYR A 841 3.71 17.10 12.26
N ALA A 842 3.40 17.29 10.98
CA ALA A 842 3.41 16.23 9.99
C ALA A 842 3.84 16.79 8.62
N TYR A 843 4.32 15.90 7.76
CA TYR A 843 4.47 16.15 6.34
C TYR A 843 3.21 15.72 5.58
N PHE A 844 2.93 16.44 4.51
CA PHE A 844 1.70 16.41 3.74
C PHE A 844 2.03 16.19 2.28
N ARG A 845 1.76 14.97 1.81
CA ARG A 845 2.13 14.53 0.47
C ARG A 845 1.39 15.27 -0.64
N TYR A 846 1.91 15.16 -1.85
CA TYR A 846 1.25 15.67 -3.05
C TYR A 846 -0.18 15.11 -3.24
N THR A 847 -1.14 16.00 -3.48
CA THR A 847 -2.58 15.76 -3.70
C THR A 847 -3.03 16.12 -5.13
N TYR A 848 -2.09 16.26 -6.06
CA TYR A 848 -2.29 16.44 -7.50
C TYR A 848 -2.82 17.81 -7.95
N ALA A 849 -3.61 18.50 -7.13
CA ALA A 849 -4.14 19.84 -7.43
C ALA A 849 -4.38 20.68 -6.17
N TRP A 850 -4.17 22.00 -6.26
CA TRP A 850 -4.39 22.96 -5.16
C TRP A 850 -5.86 23.10 -4.72
N ASN A 851 -6.80 22.52 -5.47
CA ASN A 851 -8.22 22.48 -5.14
C ASN A 851 -8.73 21.06 -4.83
N SER A 852 -7.83 20.08 -4.70
CA SER A 852 -8.12 18.68 -4.38
C SER A 852 -7.56 18.32 -3.01
N PHE A 853 -8.46 18.08 -2.06
CA PHE A 853 -8.14 17.93 -0.66
C PHE A 853 -8.14 16.47 -0.21
N LEU A 854 -7.07 16.05 0.47
CA LEU A 854 -6.99 14.80 1.21
C LEU A 854 -6.97 15.09 2.72
N GLU A 855 -6.95 14.04 3.56
CA GLU A 855 -6.83 14.20 5.01
C GLU A 855 -5.57 13.53 5.56
N ARG A 856 -4.97 14.15 6.58
CA ARG A 856 -3.85 13.60 7.35
C ARG A 856 -4.01 13.97 8.83
N THR A 857 -3.78 12.98 9.69
CA THR A 857 -3.90 13.15 11.15
C THR A 857 -2.54 13.44 11.78
N ILE A 858 -2.51 14.44 12.66
CA ILE A 858 -1.40 14.77 13.57
C ILE A 858 -1.82 14.38 14.99
N PRO A 859 -1.18 13.38 15.64
CA PRO A 859 -1.41 13.10 17.05
C PRO A 859 -0.78 14.19 17.91
N VAL A 860 -1.51 14.68 18.92
CA VAL A 860 -1.02 15.69 19.87
C VAL A 860 -1.40 15.34 21.31
N THR A 861 -0.57 15.77 22.25
CA THR A 861 -0.92 15.79 23.68
C THR A 861 -1.04 17.25 24.10
N LEU A 862 -2.24 17.64 24.52
CA LEU A 862 -2.54 18.99 24.99
C LEU A 862 -2.34 19.02 26.51
N SER A 863 -1.69 20.05 27.00
CA SER A 863 -1.23 20.18 28.39
C SER A 863 -1.88 21.33 29.13
N THR A 864 -2.50 22.27 28.40
CA THR A 864 -3.18 23.45 28.93
C THR A 864 -4.70 23.32 28.79
N ALA A 865 -5.44 24.10 29.57
CA ALA A 865 -6.89 24.16 29.46
C ALA A 865 -7.35 25.17 28.39
N ASP A 866 -6.63 26.28 28.24
CA ASP A 866 -7.05 27.45 27.47
C ASP A 866 -6.04 27.87 26.37
N GLY A 867 -4.85 27.27 26.33
CA GLY A 867 -3.81 27.54 25.36
C GLY A 867 -4.28 27.25 23.93
N PRO A 868 -4.46 28.26 23.06
CA PRO A 868 -4.87 28.06 21.68
C PRO A 868 -3.83 27.25 20.89
N LEU A 869 -4.29 26.58 19.84
CA LEU A 869 -3.40 25.90 18.89
C LEU A 869 -3.01 26.87 17.77
N VAL A 870 -1.71 27.02 17.53
CA VAL A 870 -1.13 27.86 16.49
C VAL A 870 -0.50 26.97 15.43
N PHE A 871 -0.86 27.20 14.18
CA PHE A 871 -0.44 26.41 13.02
C PHE A 871 0.38 27.26 12.06
N GLY A 872 1.47 26.70 11.54
CA GLY A 872 2.32 27.38 10.56
C GLY A 872 3.61 26.62 10.25
N ASN A 873 4.48 27.24 9.45
CA ASN A 873 5.81 26.73 9.16
C ASN A 873 6.74 27.93 8.88
N PRO A 874 7.71 28.25 9.76
CA PRO A 874 8.52 29.44 9.59
C PRO A 874 9.42 29.39 8.35
N ASP A 875 9.84 28.20 7.93
CA ASP A 875 10.93 28.03 6.96
C ASP A 875 10.45 27.77 5.53
N ALA A 876 9.20 27.32 5.35
CA ALA A 876 8.61 27.04 4.04
C ALA A 876 7.08 27.16 4.08
N TYR A 877 6.44 27.15 2.92
CA TYR A 877 4.98 27.09 2.86
C TYR A 877 4.46 25.76 3.44
N ALA A 878 3.38 25.85 4.21
CA ALA A 878 2.57 24.73 4.62
C ALA A 878 1.53 24.40 3.52
N PRO A 879 0.84 23.25 3.57
CA PRO A 879 -0.21 22.95 2.59
C PRO A 879 -1.39 23.91 2.73
N ASP A 880 -2.20 24.01 1.68
CA ASP A 880 -3.47 24.72 1.75
C ASP A 880 -4.44 23.92 2.63
N ILE A 881 -5.25 24.59 3.44
CA ILE A 881 -6.07 23.95 4.48
C ILE A 881 -7.55 24.24 4.21
N ASP A 882 -8.37 23.21 4.09
CA ASP A 882 -9.83 23.34 3.98
C ASP A 882 -10.46 23.41 5.38
N LYS A 883 -10.13 22.46 6.26
CA LYS A 883 -10.63 22.43 7.63
C LYS A 883 -9.74 21.66 8.58
N ILE A 884 -9.97 21.89 9.87
CA ILE A 884 -9.31 21.20 10.98
C ILE A 884 -10.38 20.53 11.85
N THR A 885 -10.24 19.22 12.10
CA THR A 885 -11.06 18.50 13.08
C THR A 885 -10.19 18.02 14.23
N ILE A 886 -10.54 18.40 15.46
CA ILE A 886 -9.82 18.02 16.68
C ILE A 886 -10.69 17.05 17.47
N ALA A 887 -10.21 15.83 17.66
CA ALA A 887 -10.96 14.76 18.30
C ALA A 887 -10.18 14.19 19.50
N PRO A 888 -10.79 13.99 20.67
CA PRO A 888 -10.20 13.15 21.70
C PRO A 888 -9.78 11.78 21.14
N ALA A 889 -8.56 11.33 21.46
CA ALA A 889 -8.02 10.06 20.98
C ALA A 889 -8.91 8.86 21.35
N THR A 890 -9.55 8.93 22.52
CA THR A 890 -10.46 7.92 23.04
C THR A 890 -11.66 8.56 23.72
N LEU A 891 -12.80 7.86 23.71
CA LEU A 891 -14.01 8.28 24.42
C LEU A 891 -14.41 7.26 25.48
N GLY A 892 -14.68 7.77 26.69
CA GLY A 892 -15.11 6.96 27.82
C GLY A 892 -14.03 5.98 28.30
N ALA A 893 -14.39 5.16 29.30
CA ALA A 893 -13.55 4.07 29.76
C ALA A 893 -13.80 2.81 28.92
N PRO A 894 -12.79 1.95 28.71
CA PRO A 894 -13.00 0.65 28.09
C PRO A 894 -14.07 -0.16 28.84
N THR A 895 -15.00 -0.75 28.09
CA THR A 895 -16.00 -1.66 28.67
C THR A 895 -15.49 -3.09 28.58
N THR A 896 -15.79 -3.93 29.58
CA THR A 896 -15.47 -5.36 29.53
C THR A 896 -16.67 -6.18 29.99
N VAL A 897 -17.15 -7.06 29.12
CA VAL A 897 -18.31 -7.92 29.36
C VAL A 897 -17.92 -9.39 29.23
N ARG A 898 -18.57 -10.24 30.02
CA ARG A 898 -18.39 -11.68 29.93
C ARG A 898 -19.09 -12.21 28.67
N ARG A 899 -18.43 -13.12 27.96
CA ARG A 899 -19.00 -13.85 26.82
C ARG A 899 -19.37 -15.28 27.19
#